data_AF-A0AAU3F6G7-F1
#
_entry.id   AF-A0AAU3F6G7-F1
#
_cell.length_a   1.000
_cell.length_b   1.000
_cell.length_c   1.000
_cell.angle_alpha   90.00
_cell.angle_beta   90.00
_cell.angle_gamma   90.00
#
_symmetry.space_group_name_H-M   'P 1'
#
loop_
_entity.id
_entity.type
_entity.pdbx_description
1 polymer ?
#
loop_
_entity_poly.entity_id
_entity_poly.type
_entity_poly.pdbx_seq_one_letter_code
_entity_poly.pdbx_strand_id
1 'polypeptide(L)'
;MNAAAPPPAPVPPAVPPPAALTALVARLREAELKPTAEELADALWLSRHVPPAPSRAPGAISQGESGTRPVDRPPVEAAQPPAPSPFRAGQPPGPRIDLYGPAQTEGVPAGVSPAGMRRVPVPAAAALPDAPALQRALRPLQRYRPPMRPVRRDLDEVATADRAADTGLVVPVLRTARRREARLALVMDVSSSNVVWDRALEELRQVCERAGAFREVAVHRLREDAPTPAQLGDPTGRQLTLVLSDCAGPMWRSGRMQRLLYTWASTAPVAVVQPLPQRMWGRTHLPARPGLLRRREGPAGRLEFTPKQPGPGDLDRGIPVPVLALRRSSFDAWTRLVAGATGQSLDAAAALVRARHGPAAIRSRTARHIEPAQRVRAFRRTASPAAAQLAVYLSAVPLVLPVMQLVQRAMLVRGGPDVLAEVLLSGLLRRDEDGPAEQEGGPAYVFLDGVREELLGQLGASSAALVLKHCSEYVENRYGRTVRNFPAMAAAFLAGSVDPHPAAPGGPGSRSQWAFAQVSAQVLRRLGVPEPAAPPGGLPKDGPAGLRAQARACLAHFGEYGTVRDLDEAIRLLGSATQAERRTAERAVLYGELADALLRRWLVRPLPEDLREALDAAQNALTGKPQAYLTLAQVLEAMADEVESGRLSTLLMPEWVRLQAAAGADDVRLVASVLLSTADAGLAELTDSRPRFDDVPGLREAAAAARIRVLRRLAVTGAPYGLRGPVRPEDWFTRTTQTALDVVQLLLDDERPESALLVEGGLLLELARHYRGEGPVARAADEQDRIASRAYAERADEDLHAGIDGLDWEAVPETQLCRAWLDYADAIEFAHEIPDDDDRLRILQALDQARQHVGKDEDALADILLRMARVLEQRYASTGGWAHRDSAIAAWTEAVPLLPWNDPGRAVVLTSLGRQLTERGVDKDSSADIHAAVRALRGAIEETAAADPELPRRRALLGHAYIERFRADETVADLHEADWALGATARAAGDPELAAYAWWYRALASALLAQRTASHPKLQDAAAHYRRAAAQPGAGELLERATAAQWMRATRLERTAGPGRALEEHRAVLSLLSAAGASRTQTASLVRQEIDRLEVRP
;
A
#
# COMPACT_ATOMS: atom_id res chain seq x y z
N MET A 1 61.36 21.99 72.88
CA MET A 1 62.53 21.44 72.17
C MET A 1 62.44 21.86 70.72
N ASN A 2 63.43 22.63 70.28
CA ASN A 2 63.54 23.29 68.98
C ASN A 2 63.70 22.28 67.83
N ALA A 3 62.99 22.51 66.72
CA ALA A 3 63.41 22.18 65.35
C ALA A 3 62.43 22.88 64.38
N ALA A 4 62.66 24.17 64.11
CA ALA A 4 63.25 24.67 62.87
C ALA A 4 62.33 24.53 61.64
N ALA A 5 61.60 25.61 61.35
CA ALA A 5 60.87 25.81 60.10
C ALA A 5 61.84 26.17 58.96
N PRO A 6 61.59 25.75 57.71
CA PRO A 6 62.22 26.35 56.54
C PRO A 6 61.58 27.73 56.26
N PRO A 7 62.32 28.66 55.64
CA PRO A 7 61.92 30.07 55.54
C PRO A 7 60.76 30.29 54.56
N PRO A 8 59.98 31.38 54.72
CA PRO A 8 59.03 31.81 53.70
C PRO A 8 59.79 32.30 52.45
N ALA A 9 59.30 31.89 51.28
CA ALA A 9 59.77 32.41 49.99
C ALA A 9 59.56 33.93 49.90
N PRO A 10 60.41 34.67 49.16
CA PRO A 10 60.40 36.13 49.16
C PRO A 10 59.08 36.69 48.60
N VAL A 11 58.52 37.71 49.27
CA VAL A 11 57.41 38.50 48.75
C VAL A 11 57.89 39.19 47.47
N PRO A 12 57.30 38.91 46.30
CA PRO A 12 57.65 39.65 45.09
C PRO A 12 57.21 41.12 45.26
N PRO A 13 57.94 42.09 44.67
CA PRO A 13 57.56 43.49 44.76
C PRO A 13 56.14 43.68 44.22
N ALA A 14 55.35 44.52 44.89
CA ALA A 14 53.96 44.80 44.49
C ALA A 14 53.95 45.27 43.03
N VAL A 15 53.52 44.38 42.13
CA VAL A 15 53.35 44.69 40.72
C VAL A 15 52.25 45.75 40.66
N PRO A 16 52.49 46.94 40.08
CA PRO A 16 51.44 47.93 39.93
C PRO A 16 50.31 47.29 39.11
N PRO A 17 49.03 47.46 39.50
CA PRO A 17 47.93 46.86 38.76
C PRO A 17 48.00 47.31 37.29
N PRO A 18 47.68 46.41 36.33
CA PRO A 18 47.75 46.72 34.91
C PRO A 18 47.00 48.03 34.63
N ALA A 19 47.58 48.95 33.85
CA ALA A 19 46.98 50.27 33.59
C ALA A 19 45.52 50.19 33.10
N ALA A 20 45.17 49.11 32.40
CA ALA A 20 43.81 48.80 31.97
C ALA A 20 42.83 48.52 33.13
N LEU A 21 43.27 47.84 34.20
CA LEU A 21 42.46 47.58 35.38
C LEU A 21 42.22 48.89 36.15
N THR A 22 43.26 49.71 36.30
CA THR A 22 43.16 51.02 36.95
C THR A 22 42.23 51.96 36.18
N ALA A 23 42.29 51.95 34.84
CA ALA A 23 41.39 52.73 33.98
C ALA A 23 39.93 52.22 34.05
N LEU A 24 39.72 50.90 34.14
CA LEU A 24 38.39 50.31 34.31
C LEU A 24 37.77 50.72 35.64
N VAL A 25 38.53 50.63 36.75
CA VAL A 25 38.05 51.05 38.07
C VAL A 25 37.77 52.57 38.11
N ALA A 26 38.59 53.38 37.43
CA ALA A 26 38.35 54.82 37.32
C ALA A 26 37.05 55.12 36.54
N ARG A 27 36.83 54.47 35.40
CA ARG A 27 35.61 54.62 34.58
C ARG A 27 34.35 54.15 35.29
N LEU A 28 34.43 53.07 36.06
CA LEU A 28 33.31 52.58 36.86
C LEU A 28 32.98 53.56 38.00
N ARG A 29 33.99 54.17 38.61
CA ARG A 29 33.80 55.22 39.62
C ARG A 29 33.27 56.52 39.03
N GLU A 30 33.65 56.89 37.80
CA GLU A 30 33.06 58.01 37.06
C GLU A 30 31.58 57.76 36.75
N ALA A 31 31.18 56.50 36.54
CA ALA A 31 29.79 56.08 36.42
C ALA A 31 29.10 55.83 37.79
N GLU A 32 29.69 56.34 38.89
CA GLU A 32 29.23 56.22 40.29
C GLU A 32 29.13 54.79 40.86
N LEU A 33 29.67 53.79 40.15
CA LEU A 33 29.73 52.41 40.61
C LEU A 33 31.02 52.18 41.41
N LYS A 34 30.89 51.78 42.69
CA LYS A 34 32.03 51.47 43.57
C LYS A 34 32.09 49.96 43.88
N PRO A 35 32.42 49.11 42.90
CA PRO A 35 32.46 47.67 43.11
C PRO A 35 33.57 47.29 44.11
N THR A 36 33.28 46.27 44.91
CA THR A 36 34.26 45.64 45.80
C THR A 36 35.29 44.84 44.99
N ALA A 37 36.43 44.51 45.61
CA ALA A 37 37.50 43.77 44.93
C ALA A 37 37.03 42.38 44.45
N GLU A 38 36.11 41.75 45.18
CA GLU A 38 35.54 40.45 44.85
C GLU A 38 34.58 40.55 43.65
N GLU A 39 33.71 41.57 43.61
CA GLU A 39 32.82 41.82 42.47
C GLU A 39 33.58 42.19 41.19
N LEU A 40 34.71 42.89 41.31
CA LEU A 40 35.61 43.17 40.18
C LEU A 40 36.30 41.91 39.67
N ALA A 41 36.73 41.03 40.58
CA ALA A 41 37.31 39.75 40.22
C ALA A 41 36.29 38.85 39.52
N ASP A 42 35.05 38.79 40.04
CA ASP A 42 33.95 38.04 39.46
C ASP A 42 33.54 38.58 38.10
N ALA A 43 33.47 39.91 37.93
CA ALA A 43 33.16 40.52 36.63
C ALA A 43 34.24 40.23 35.59
N LEU A 44 35.52 40.28 35.97
CA LEU A 44 36.63 39.94 35.09
C LEU A 44 36.70 38.44 34.79
N TRP A 45 36.35 37.60 35.76
CA TRP A 45 36.22 36.16 35.56
C TRP A 45 35.07 35.83 34.60
N LEU A 46 33.90 36.44 34.80
CA LEU A 46 32.73 36.32 33.92
C LEU A 46 33.04 36.80 32.50
N SER A 47 33.80 37.88 32.34
CA SER A 47 34.16 38.42 31.01
C SER A 47 34.97 37.44 30.14
N ARG A 48 35.61 36.43 30.75
CA ARG A 48 36.33 35.36 30.03
C ARG A 48 35.40 34.27 29.51
N HIS A 49 34.19 34.20 30.06
CA HIS A 49 33.18 33.19 29.76
C HIS A 49 31.97 33.75 29.02
N VAL A 50 31.90 35.08 28.87
CA VAL A 50 30.90 35.79 28.06
C VAL A 50 31.58 36.23 26.75
N PRO A 51 31.10 35.81 25.57
CA PRO A 51 31.66 36.26 24.31
C PRO A 51 31.45 37.78 24.14
N PRO A 52 32.38 38.52 23.50
CA PRO A 52 32.22 39.96 23.33
C PRO A 52 30.95 40.24 22.53
N ALA A 53 30.12 41.16 23.03
CA ALA A 53 28.97 41.65 22.28
C ALA A 53 29.46 42.28 20.96
N PRO A 54 28.74 42.10 19.84
CA PRO A 54 29.15 42.68 18.57
C PRO A 54 29.25 44.19 18.73
N SER A 55 30.40 44.76 18.36
CA SER A 55 30.63 46.19 18.31
C SER A 55 29.57 46.81 17.39
N ARG A 56 28.55 47.46 17.97
CA ARG A 56 27.71 48.38 17.21
C ARG A 56 28.63 49.51 16.77
N ALA A 57 28.93 49.55 15.47
CA ALA A 57 29.43 50.77 14.85
C ALA A 57 28.48 51.93 15.22
N PRO A 58 28.98 53.15 15.48
CA PRO A 58 28.13 54.28 15.83
C PRO A 58 27.24 54.57 14.62
N GLY A 59 25.96 54.20 14.74
CA GLY A 59 24.94 54.63 13.80
C GLY A 59 24.85 56.15 13.89
N ALA A 60 25.09 56.81 12.76
CA ALA A 60 24.80 58.21 12.58
C ALA A 60 23.36 58.48 13.04
N ILE A 61 23.28 59.41 13.98
CA ILE A 61 22.06 59.95 14.52
C ILE A 61 21.41 60.76 13.40
N SER A 62 20.19 60.39 13.00
CA SER A 62 19.26 61.37 12.45
C SER A 62 18.25 61.68 13.53
N GLN A 63 18.48 62.85 14.13
CA GLN A 63 17.65 63.51 15.10
C GLN A 63 16.30 63.89 14.50
N GLY A 64 15.32 64.02 15.39
CA GLY A 64 14.26 65.01 15.27
C GLY A 64 12.87 64.40 15.11
N GLU A 65 11.89 64.76 15.91
CA GLU A 65 11.82 65.61 17.09
C GLU A 65 10.35 65.51 17.56
N SER A 66 10.15 65.60 18.88
CA SER A 66 9.09 66.38 19.54
C SER A 66 7.68 66.32 18.93
N GLY A 67 6.66 65.76 19.56
CA GLY A 67 6.29 65.90 20.97
C GLY A 67 4.78 66.14 21.03
N THR A 68 4.05 65.48 21.92
CA THR A 68 3.11 66.18 22.81
C THR A 68 2.69 65.31 23.99
N ARG A 69 2.53 66.01 25.12
CA ARG A 69 2.27 65.53 26.48
C ARG A 69 0.88 64.88 26.68
N PRO A 70 0.70 64.16 27.79
CA PRO A 70 -0.49 63.37 28.12
C PRO A 70 -1.49 64.16 28.99
N VAL A 71 -2.80 63.94 28.82
CA VAL A 71 -3.82 64.28 29.84
C VAL A 71 -5.03 63.33 29.78
N ASP A 72 -5.29 62.71 30.94
CA ASP A 72 -6.51 62.20 31.59
C ASP A 72 -7.55 61.31 30.90
N ARG A 73 -7.82 60.17 31.55
CA ARG A 73 -9.16 59.70 31.96
C ARG A 73 -9.08 58.66 33.11
N PRO A 74 -10.15 58.46 33.90
CA PRO A 74 -10.15 58.42 35.38
C PRO A 74 -10.15 56.99 35.96
N PRO A 75 -10.15 56.82 37.31
CA PRO A 75 -9.93 55.54 37.96
C PRO A 75 -11.19 54.67 37.98
N VAL A 76 -11.05 53.38 37.67
CA VAL A 76 -12.10 52.38 37.92
C VAL A 76 -11.60 51.40 38.98
N GLU A 77 -12.02 51.71 40.19
CA GLU A 77 -12.55 50.82 41.23
C GLU A 77 -12.28 49.31 41.10
N ALA A 78 -11.71 48.76 42.18
CA ALA A 78 -11.50 47.34 42.38
C ALA A 78 -12.83 46.57 42.42
N ALA A 79 -13.16 45.89 41.33
CA ALA A 79 -14.19 44.85 41.30
C ALA A 79 -13.54 43.47 41.35
N GLN A 80 -14.02 42.64 42.28
CA GLN A 80 -13.60 41.27 42.58
C GLN A 80 -13.51 40.37 41.33
N PRO A 81 -12.61 39.36 41.32
CA PRO A 81 -12.52 38.41 40.22
C PRO A 81 -13.83 37.62 40.09
N PRO A 82 -14.44 37.53 38.89
CA PRO A 82 -15.63 36.71 38.73
C PRO A 82 -15.26 35.23 38.88
N ALA A 83 -16.09 34.51 39.63
CA ALA A 83 -16.04 33.07 39.79
C ALA A 83 -16.07 32.35 38.41
N PRO A 84 -15.43 31.18 38.28
CA PRO A 84 -15.33 30.47 37.02
C PRO A 84 -16.72 30.01 36.55
N SER A 85 -17.20 30.60 35.46
CA SER A 85 -18.34 30.04 34.74
C SER A 85 -17.96 28.69 34.13
N PRO A 86 -18.87 27.69 34.10
CA PRO A 86 -18.62 26.42 33.48
C PRO A 86 -18.45 26.62 31.97
N PHE A 87 -17.26 26.32 31.45
CA PHE A 87 -16.99 26.37 30.02
C PHE A 87 -17.95 25.42 29.29
N ARG A 88 -18.96 26.01 28.63
CA ARG A 88 -19.62 25.41 27.47
C ARG A 88 -18.53 25.13 26.44
N ALA A 89 -18.46 23.89 25.95
CA ALA A 89 -17.63 23.50 24.83
C ALA A 89 -18.13 24.17 23.53
N GLY A 90 -17.77 25.43 23.33
CA GLY A 90 -17.75 26.03 22.00
C GLY A 90 -16.54 25.49 21.26
N GLN A 91 -16.77 24.66 20.26
CA GLN A 91 -15.73 24.20 19.33
C GLN A 91 -15.13 25.46 18.67
N PRO A 92 -13.82 25.76 18.82
CA PRO A 92 -13.24 26.86 18.08
C PRO A 92 -13.32 26.54 16.59
N PRO A 93 -13.53 27.54 15.71
CA PRO A 93 -13.44 27.32 14.28
C PRO A 93 -12.07 26.68 13.99
N GLY A 94 -12.07 25.57 13.23
CA GLY A 94 -10.84 24.85 12.88
C GLY A 94 -9.81 25.79 12.24
N PRO A 95 -8.50 25.51 12.39
CA PRO A 95 -7.45 26.39 11.88
C PRO A 95 -7.60 26.55 10.36
N ARG A 96 -7.75 27.80 9.93
CA ARG A 96 -7.85 28.23 8.53
C ARG A 96 -6.46 28.58 8.02
N ILE A 97 -6.14 28.21 6.78
CA ILE A 97 -4.95 28.75 6.10
C ILE A 97 -5.31 30.16 5.63
N ASP A 98 -4.50 31.15 6.01
CA ASP A 98 -4.59 32.51 5.49
C ASP A 98 -3.94 32.51 4.09
N LEU A 99 -4.76 32.57 3.04
CA LEU A 99 -4.29 32.92 1.70
C LEU A 99 -4.40 34.43 1.52
N TYR A 100 -3.29 35.06 1.13
CA TYR A 100 -3.24 36.49 0.81
C TYR A 100 -3.56 36.67 -0.67
N GLY A 101 -4.69 37.29 -0.96
CA GLY A 101 -5.07 37.71 -2.32
C GLY A 101 -5.17 39.23 -2.43
N PRO A 102 -4.95 39.82 -3.63
CA PRO A 102 -5.12 41.26 -3.84
C PRO A 102 -6.60 41.64 -3.69
N ALA A 103 -6.88 42.71 -2.95
CA ALA A 103 -8.23 43.27 -2.87
C ALA A 103 -8.62 43.89 -4.23
N GLN A 104 -9.69 43.39 -4.84
CA GLN A 104 -10.33 44.09 -5.94
C GLN A 104 -11.12 45.27 -5.36
N THR A 105 -10.63 46.49 -5.59
CA THR A 105 -11.48 47.69 -5.57
C THR A 105 -12.04 47.87 -6.98
N GLU A 106 -13.36 47.79 -7.12
CA GLU A 106 -14.04 48.28 -8.30
C GLU A 106 -13.88 49.80 -8.37
N GLY A 107 -13.30 50.27 -9.48
CA GLY A 107 -13.34 51.67 -9.91
C GLY A 107 -12.16 52.55 -9.48
N VAL A 108 -11.62 53.29 -10.49
CA VAL A 108 -10.62 54.38 -10.49
C VAL A 108 -9.17 53.98 -10.84
N PRO A 109 -8.48 54.67 -11.79
CA PRO A 109 -7.19 54.25 -12.30
C PRO A 109 -5.98 54.88 -11.60
N ALA A 110 -4.89 54.11 -11.59
CA ALA A 110 -3.47 54.46 -11.38
C ALA A 110 -3.03 55.04 -10.02
N GLY A 111 -2.27 54.22 -9.27
CA GLY A 111 -1.47 54.64 -8.12
C GLY A 111 -1.10 53.47 -7.22
N VAL A 112 0.13 52.96 -7.33
CA VAL A 112 0.63 51.83 -6.51
C VAL A 112 0.79 52.28 -5.05
N SER A 113 0.19 51.54 -4.12
CA SER A 113 0.62 51.48 -2.72
C SER A 113 0.46 50.05 -2.19
N PRO A 114 1.50 49.45 -1.57
CA PRO A 114 1.48 48.06 -1.12
C PRO A 114 0.86 47.97 0.28
N ALA A 115 -0.45 48.17 0.39
CA ALA A 115 -1.18 47.97 1.66
C ALA A 115 -2.65 47.63 1.38
N GLY A 116 -2.90 46.40 0.91
CA GLY A 116 -4.27 45.98 0.58
C GLY A 116 -4.42 44.49 0.28
N MET A 117 -3.88 43.62 1.13
CA MET A 117 -4.15 42.17 1.05
C MET A 117 -5.36 41.83 1.92
N ARG A 118 -6.40 41.23 1.33
CA ARG A 118 -7.56 40.75 2.09
C ARG A 118 -7.38 39.26 2.41
N ARG A 119 -7.50 38.92 3.70
CA ARG A 119 -7.38 37.55 4.22
C ARG A 119 -8.58 36.71 3.76
N VAL A 120 -8.34 35.66 2.99
CA VAL A 120 -9.37 34.66 2.67
C VAL A 120 -9.05 33.37 3.42
N PRO A 121 -9.85 32.98 4.43
CA PRO A 121 -9.61 31.76 5.19
C PRO A 121 -10.11 30.53 4.43
N VAL A 122 -9.21 29.61 4.07
CA VAL A 122 -9.58 28.29 3.51
C VAL A 122 -9.48 27.20 4.61
N PRO A 123 -10.46 26.29 4.75
CA PRO A 123 -10.40 25.21 5.73
C PRO A 123 -9.23 24.26 5.45
N ALA A 124 -8.38 24.01 6.45
CA ALA A 124 -7.18 23.20 6.31
C ALA A 124 -7.40 21.80 6.90
N ALA A 125 -7.37 20.73 6.09
CA ALA A 125 -7.45 19.36 6.58
C ALA A 125 -6.31 19.03 7.56
N ALA A 126 -6.62 18.47 8.73
CA ALA A 126 -5.63 18.19 9.79
C ALA A 126 -4.53 17.22 9.32
N ALA A 127 -3.27 17.50 9.66
CA ALA A 127 -2.14 16.61 9.37
C ALA A 127 -2.10 15.39 10.32
N LEU A 128 -2.69 15.52 11.51
CA LEU A 128 -2.86 14.45 12.50
C LEU A 128 -4.27 13.84 12.41
N PRO A 129 -4.42 12.56 12.03
CA PRO A 129 -5.74 11.95 11.83
C PRO A 129 -6.60 11.81 13.09
N ASP A 130 -6.02 11.77 14.30
CA ASP A 130 -6.76 11.70 15.57
C ASP A 130 -6.03 12.42 16.72
N ALA A 131 -5.97 13.76 16.62
CA ALA A 131 -5.36 14.62 17.64
C ALA A 131 -5.94 14.42 19.06
N PRO A 132 -7.27 14.24 19.27
CA PRO A 132 -7.84 13.96 20.59
C PRO A 132 -7.37 12.64 21.20
N ALA A 133 -7.20 11.58 20.39
CA ALA A 133 -6.66 10.32 20.89
C ALA A 133 -5.21 10.44 21.34
N LEU A 134 -4.38 11.16 20.58
CA LEU A 134 -2.99 11.46 20.98
C LEU A 134 -2.94 12.26 22.28
N GLN A 135 -3.81 13.26 22.44
CA GLN A 135 -3.92 14.03 23.69
C GLN A 135 -4.26 13.13 24.89
N ARG A 136 -5.17 12.17 24.74
CA ARG A 136 -5.50 11.21 25.81
C ARG A 136 -4.33 10.29 26.14
N ALA A 137 -3.57 9.84 25.12
CA ALA A 137 -2.39 9.01 25.30
C ALA A 137 -1.27 9.72 26.07
N LEU A 138 -1.22 11.06 26.07
CA LEU A 138 -0.22 11.82 26.82
C LEU A 138 -0.55 12.01 28.31
N ARG A 139 -1.78 11.75 28.74
CA ARG A 139 -2.23 11.96 30.13
C ARG A 139 -1.43 11.20 31.20
N PRO A 140 -0.94 9.96 30.98
CA PRO A 140 -0.13 9.25 31.98
C PRO A 140 1.10 10.05 32.45
N LEU A 141 1.68 10.91 31.59
CA LEU A 141 2.83 11.76 31.94
C LEU A 141 2.54 12.80 33.02
N GLN A 142 1.27 13.08 33.35
CA GLN A 142 0.94 13.89 34.53
C GLN A 142 1.43 13.25 35.84
N ARG A 143 1.70 11.94 35.84
CA ARG A 143 2.26 11.20 36.96
C ARG A 143 3.78 11.04 36.89
N TYR A 144 4.43 11.56 35.84
CA TYR A 144 5.88 11.51 35.69
C TYR A 144 6.56 12.25 36.83
N ARG A 145 7.58 11.62 37.41
CA ARG A 145 8.40 12.19 38.48
C ARG A 145 9.87 12.15 38.06
N PRO A 146 10.56 13.30 37.99
CA PRO A 146 11.97 13.33 37.63
C PRO A 146 12.81 12.58 38.69
N PRO A 147 13.91 11.93 38.27
CA PRO A 147 14.74 11.12 39.17
C PRO A 147 15.46 11.94 40.24
N MET A 148 15.78 13.22 39.99
CA MET A 148 16.21 14.14 41.03
C MET A 148 14.99 14.82 41.68
N ARG A 149 14.84 14.70 43.00
CA ARG A 149 13.86 15.46 43.78
C ARG A 149 14.40 16.87 44.06
N PRO A 150 13.68 17.93 43.68
CA PRO A 150 13.63 19.09 44.56
C PRO A 150 12.22 19.17 45.12
N VAL A 151 12.02 18.70 46.35
CA VAL A 151 10.75 18.93 47.03
C VAL A 151 10.77 20.38 47.50
N ARG A 152 10.23 21.30 46.71
CA ARG A 152 9.81 22.59 47.25
C ARG A 152 8.57 22.31 48.08
N ARG A 153 8.76 22.32 49.40
CA ARG A 153 7.67 22.21 50.37
C ARG A 153 7.20 23.64 50.66
N ASP A 154 5.92 23.91 50.42
CA ASP A 154 5.33 25.17 50.82
C ASP A 154 4.89 25.03 52.28
N LEU A 155 5.05 26.08 53.09
CA LEU A 155 4.55 26.10 54.46
C LEU A 155 3.02 26.14 54.43
N ASP A 156 2.37 25.23 55.15
CA ASP A 156 0.95 25.30 55.44
C ASP A 156 0.77 26.13 56.70
N GLU A 157 0.63 27.44 56.53
CA GLU A 157 0.60 28.41 57.63
C GLU A 157 -0.53 28.12 58.61
N VAL A 158 -1.70 27.69 58.12
CA VAL A 158 -2.87 27.39 58.95
C VAL A 158 -2.63 26.12 59.75
N ALA A 159 -2.21 25.02 59.10
CA ALA A 159 -1.93 23.78 59.82
C ALA A 159 -0.73 23.90 60.78
N THR A 160 0.21 24.80 60.47
CA THR A 160 1.32 25.16 61.37
C THR A 160 0.81 25.92 62.58
N ALA A 161 -0.09 26.88 62.38
CA ALA A 161 -0.70 27.66 63.46
C ALA A 161 -1.58 26.77 64.37
N ASP A 162 -2.40 25.90 63.79
CA ASP A 162 -3.25 24.98 64.56
C ASP A 162 -2.41 24.01 65.39
N ARG A 163 -1.37 23.43 64.80
CA ARG A 163 -0.45 22.53 65.52
C ARG A 163 0.36 23.25 66.59
N ALA A 164 0.75 24.49 66.33
CA ALA A 164 1.43 25.33 67.32
C ALA A 164 0.50 25.70 68.49
N ALA A 165 -0.77 25.95 68.21
CA ALA A 165 -1.79 26.19 69.22
C ALA A 165 -2.03 24.93 70.08
N ASP A 166 -2.11 23.75 69.47
CA ASP A 166 -2.37 22.50 70.17
C ASP A 166 -1.17 21.99 70.99
N THR A 167 0.06 22.25 70.54
CA THR A 167 1.28 21.66 71.13
C THR A 167 2.16 22.66 71.88
N GLY A 168 1.89 23.96 71.76
CA GLY A 168 2.72 25.03 72.31
C GLY A 168 4.07 25.23 71.62
N LEU A 169 4.36 24.46 70.56
CA LEU A 169 5.62 24.50 69.81
C LEU A 169 5.36 24.85 68.35
N VAL A 170 6.03 25.89 67.83
CA VAL A 170 5.90 26.30 66.43
C VAL A 170 6.71 25.35 65.53
N VAL A 171 6.09 24.24 65.15
CA VAL A 171 6.67 23.26 64.22
C VAL A 171 6.06 23.46 62.83
N PRO A 172 6.84 23.88 61.82
CA PRO A 172 6.32 24.16 60.48
C PRO A 172 5.73 22.90 59.82
N VAL A 173 4.43 22.95 59.54
CA VAL A 173 3.71 21.92 58.77
C VAL A 173 3.88 22.22 57.30
N LEU A 174 4.57 21.31 56.61
CA LEU A 174 4.95 21.50 55.22
C LEU A 174 4.04 20.71 54.28
N ARG A 175 3.42 21.40 53.30
CA ARG A 175 2.62 20.77 52.24
C ARG A 175 3.41 20.67 50.93
N THR A 176 3.25 19.56 50.23
CA THR A 176 3.82 19.40 48.89
C THR A 176 2.97 20.11 47.85
N ALA A 177 3.49 21.16 47.21
CA ALA A 177 2.82 21.83 46.12
C ALA A 177 2.78 20.94 44.87
N ARG A 178 1.58 20.49 44.45
CA ARG A 178 1.41 19.75 43.19
C ARG A 178 1.50 20.73 42.01
N ARG A 179 2.67 20.90 41.39
CA ARG A 179 2.80 21.56 40.08
C ARG A 179 3.30 20.60 39.01
N ARG A 180 3.01 20.91 37.74
CA ARG A 180 3.58 20.22 36.57
C ARG A 180 5.07 20.48 36.54
N GLU A 181 5.90 19.46 36.77
CA GLU A 181 7.37 19.61 36.82
C GLU A 181 8.03 19.27 35.48
N ALA A 182 7.38 18.48 34.63
CA ALA A 182 7.91 18.04 33.34
C ALA A 182 7.93 19.17 32.30
N ARG A 183 9.06 19.33 31.60
CA ARG A 183 9.19 20.15 30.38
C ARG A 183 9.26 19.24 29.16
N LEU A 184 8.77 19.69 28.01
CA LEU A 184 8.89 18.95 26.75
C LEU A 184 9.70 19.76 25.74
N ALA A 185 10.75 19.15 25.19
CA ALA A 185 11.43 19.64 24.00
C ALA A 185 10.98 18.82 22.78
N LEU A 186 10.24 19.46 21.87
CA LEU A 186 9.92 18.93 20.55
C LEU A 186 11.03 19.34 19.59
N VAL A 187 11.72 18.37 19.02
CA VAL A 187 12.86 18.60 18.14
C VAL A 187 12.52 18.07 16.75
N MET A 188 12.78 18.83 15.70
CA MET A 188 12.68 18.36 14.31
C MET A 188 14.00 18.62 13.58
N ASP A 189 14.53 17.61 12.90
CA ASP A 189 15.65 17.82 11.99
C ASP A 189 15.17 18.41 10.66
N VAL A 190 15.85 19.46 10.22
CA VAL A 190 15.54 20.15 8.97
C VAL A 190 16.32 19.44 7.86
N SER A 191 15.59 18.71 7.03
CA SER A 191 16.10 17.99 5.86
C SER A 191 15.15 18.20 4.69
N SER A 192 15.58 17.88 3.47
CA SER A 192 14.77 18.01 2.26
C SER A 192 13.46 17.20 2.30
N SER A 193 13.41 16.12 3.08
CA SER A 193 12.23 15.25 3.20
C SER A 193 11.39 15.55 4.44
N ASN A 194 11.95 16.24 5.45
CA ASN A 194 11.21 16.64 6.65
C ASN A 194 10.33 17.89 6.50
N VAL A 195 10.46 18.66 5.41
CA VAL A 195 9.64 19.86 5.16
C VAL A 195 8.14 19.50 5.06
N VAL A 196 7.82 18.27 4.67
CA VAL A 196 6.43 17.77 4.62
C VAL A 196 5.79 17.71 6.03
N TRP A 197 6.60 17.62 7.09
CA TRP A 197 6.15 17.39 8.47
C TRP A 197 6.01 18.65 9.33
N ASP A 198 6.33 19.85 8.81
CA ASP A 198 6.24 21.10 9.58
C ASP A 198 4.84 21.33 10.18
N ARG A 199 3.80 20.95 9.44
CA ARG A 199 2.42 21.03 9.94
C ARG A 199 2.13 20.00 11.03
N ALA A 200 2.63 18.77 10.87
CA ALA A 200 2.48 17.73 11.88
C ALA A 200 3.20 18.09 13.18
N LEU A 201 4.35 18.77 13.10
CA LEU A 201 5.08 19.30 14.26
C LEU A 201 4.23 20.33 15.03
N GLU A 202 3.62 21.27 14.33
CA GLU A 202 2.79 22.32 14.93
C GLU A 202 1.50 21.75 15.55
N GLU A 203 0.84 20.82 14.88
CA GLU A 203 -0.32 20.13 15.45
C GLU A 203 0.07 19.27 16.67
N LEU A 204 1.23 18.61 16.65
CA LEU A 204 1.76 17.85 17.78
C LEU A 204 2.11 18.76 18.97
N ARG A 205 2.68 19.96 18.72
CA ARG A 205 2.91 20.99 19.75
C ARG A 205 1.61 21.34 20.46
N GLN A 206 0.55 21.64 19.70
CA GLN A 206 -0.76 21.96 20.25
C GLN A 206 -1.37 20.80 21.04
N VAL A 207 -1.23 19.55 20.56
CA VAL A 207 -1.68 18.36 21.29
C VAL A 207 -0.95 18.21 22.63
N CYS A 208 0.36 18.44 22.65
CA CYS A 208 1.18 18.37 23.87
C CYS A 208 0.81 19.46 24.87
N GLU A 209 0.57 20.69 24.42
CA GLU A 209 0.11 21.80 25.27
C GLU A 209 -1.25 21.52 25.89
N ARG A 210 -2.19 20.99 25.10
CA ARG A 210 -3.54 20.63 25.55
C ARG A 210 -3.60 19.38 26.42
N ALA A 211 -2.58 18.53 26.42
CA ALA A 211 -2.53 17.31 27.25
C ALA A 211 -2.44 17.63 28.76
N GLY A 212 -1.98 18.83 29.11
CA GLY A 212 -1.89 19.28 30.50
C GLY A 212 -0.84 18.54 31.34
N ALA A 213 0.08 17.81 30.71
CA ALA A 213 1.16 17.07 31.37
C ALA A 213 2.43 17.92 31.60
N PHE A 214 2.66 18.94 30.77
CA PHE A 214 3.90 19.70 30.75
C PHE A 214 3.72 21.11 31.32
N ARG A 215 4.79 21.63 31.94
CA ARG A 215 4.90 23.05 32.34
C ARG A 215 5.11 23.95 31.14
N GLU A 216 5.87 23.48 30.17
CA GLU A 216 6.32 24.20 28.98
C GLU A 216 6.58 23.20 27.85
N VAL A 217 6.25 23.59 26.62
CA VAL A 217 6.55 22.85 25.40
C VAL A 217 7.38 23.77 24.50
N ALA A 218 8.66 23.44 24.33
CA ALA A 218 9.57 24.20 23.47
C ALA A 218 9.78 23.45 22.14
N VAL A 219 9.86 24.18 21.02
CA VAL A 219 10.13 23.61 19.69
C VAL A 219 11.51 24.03 19.21
N HIS A 220 12.33 23.06 18.81
CA HIS A 220 13.67 23.27 18.29
C HIS A 220 13.81 22.64 16.90
N ARG A 221 14.44 23.38 15.98
CA ARG A 221 14.76 22.90 14.63
C ARG A 221 16.26 22.72 14.50
N LEU A 222 16.71 21.53 14.11
CA LEU A 222 18.12 21.19 13.96
C LEU A 222 18.54 21.27 12.50
N ARG A 223 19.56 22.06 12.22
CA ARG A 223 20.20 22.18 10.90
C ARG A 223 21.61 21.58 10.96
N GLU A 224 22.08 21.09 9.82
CA GLU A 224 23.41 20.47 9.71
C GLU A 224 24.54 21.45 10.06
N ASP A 225 24.44 22.70 9.57
CA ASP A 225 25.46 23.74 9.71
C ASP A 225 25.37 24.53 11.03
N ALA A 226 24.32 24.31 11.83
CA ALA A 226 24.15 25.02 13.08
C ALA A 226 24.90 24.32 14.24
N PRO A 227 25.53 25.08 15.16
CA PRO A 227 26.03 24.51 16.40
C PRO A 227 24.84 23.94 17.19
N THR A 228 24.88 22.63 17.45
CA THR A 228 23.85 21.95 18.21
C THR A 228 23.91 22.41 19.66
N PRO A 229 22.82 22.94 20.25
CA PRO A 229 22.85 23.40 21.62
C PRO A 229 23.03 22.19 22.55
N ALA A 230 24.23 22.06 23.14
CA ALA A 230 24.50 21.11 24.23
C ALA A 230 23.54 21.33 25.43
N GLN A 231 22.90 22.51 25.48
CA GLN A 231 21.89 22.94 26.46
C GLN A 231 20.56 22.18 26.40
N LEU A 232 20.30 21.36 25.37
CA LEU A 232 19.10 20.50 25.32
C LEU A 232 19.19 19.27 26.24
N GLY A 233 20.39 18.93 26.71
CA GLY A 233 20.56 17.90 27.73
C GLY A 233 20.22 18.47 29.11
N ASP A 234 19.19 17.93 29.76
CA ASP A 234 18.83 18.28 31.13
C ASP A 234 19.21 17.13 32.09
N PRO A 235 20.35 17.23 32.80
CA PRO A 235 20.79 16.18 33.73
C PRO A 235 19.87 16.05 34.95
N THR A 236 18.95 16.99 35.18
CA THR A 236 17.95 16.90 36.26
C THR A 236 16.82 15.92 35.93
N GLY A 237 16.70 15.51 34.66
CA GLY A 237 15.67 14.60 34.18
C GLY A 237 14.26 15.21 34.13
N ARG A 238 14.14 16.55 34.18
CA ARG A 238 12.86 17.27 34.11
C ARG A 238 12.39 17.50 32.68
N GLN A 239 13.30 17.54 31.72
CA GLN A 239 12.99 17.69 30.30
C GLN A 239 12.84 16.33 29.59
N LEU A 240 11.68 16.08 28.99
CA LEU A 240 11.47 14.98 28.04
C LEU A 240 11.75 15.49 26.63
N THR A 241 12.37 14.66 25.79
CA THR A 241 12.65 15.03 24.39
C THR A 241 11.90 14.12 23.42
N LEU A 242 11.16 14.72 22.49
CA LEU A 242 10.55 14.01 21.36
C LEU A 242 11.14 14.55 20.06
N VAL A 243 11.76 13.66 19.28
CA VAL A 243 12.37 14.02 17.99
C VAL A 243 11.43 13.59 16.86
N LEU A 244 10.80 14.53 16.17
CA LEU A 244 10.03 14.24 14.95
C LEU A 244 10.98 14.18 13.76
N SER A 245 11.11 13.00 13.14
CA SER A 245 12.06 12.82 12.04
C SER A 245 11.72 11.64 11.15
N ASP A 246 11.89 11.79 9.84
CA ASP A 246 11.90 10.69 8.88
C ASP A 246 13.16 9.79 8.96
N CYS A 247 14.14 10.14 9.80
CA CYS A 247 15.41 9.41 10.00
C CYS A 247 16.21 9.16 8.71
N ALA A 248 16.02 9.99 7.67
CA ALA A 248 16.69 9.86 6.37
C ALA A 248 17.67 11.01 6.09
N GLY A 249 17.60 12.09 6.87
CA GLY A 249 18.39 13.32 6.66
C GLY A 249 19.92 13.16 6.83
N PRO A 250 20.71 14.15 6.38
CA PRO A 250 22.18 14.14 6.44
C PRO A 250 22.77 13.92 7.84
N MET A 251 22.15 14.50 8.87
CA MET A 251 22.56 14.32 10.28
C MET A 251 22.44 12.86 10.75
N TRP A 252 21.48 12.10 10.20
CA TRP A 252 21.35 10.67 10.47
C TRP A 252 22.37 9.86 9.68
N ARG A 253 22.61 10.23 8.42
CA ARG A 253 23.62 9.57 7.58
C ARG A 253 25.04 9.68 8.17
N SER A 254 25.39 10.85 8.69
CA SER A 254 26.70 11.11 9.32
C SER A 254 26.86 10.53 10.73
N GLY A 255 25.82 9.89 11.28
CA GLY A 255 25.83 9.40 12.66
C GLY A 255 25.74 10.50 13.73
N ARG A 256 25.59 11.79 13.35
CA ARG A 256 25.57 12.92 14.28
C ARG A 256 24.30 12.91 15.14
N MET A 257 23.15 12.61 14.54
CA MET A 257 21.88 12.53 15.28
C MET A 257 21.87 11.37 16.29
N GLN A 258 22.39 10.21 15.91
CA GLN A 258 22.46 9.04 16.79
C GLN A 258 23.35 9.29 18.00
N ARG A 259 24.45 10.04 17.84
CA ARG A 259 25.32 10.48 18.95
C ARG A 259 24.62 11.49 19.89
N LEU A 260 23.82 12.39 19.33
CA LEU A 260 23.00 13.31 20.13
C LEU A 260 21.93 12.56 20.93
N LEU A 261 21.21 11.64 20.28
CA LEU A 261 20.24 10.76 20.94
C LEU A 261 20.89 9.94 22.06
N TYR A 262 22.09 9.40 21.85
CA TYR A 262 22.83 8.69 22.90
C TYR A 262 23.10 9.59 24.12
N THR A 263 23.53 10.83 23.87
CA THR A 263 23.83 11.81 24.92
C THR A 263 22.56 12.19 25.69
N TRP A 264 21.47 12.51 24.99
CA TRP A 264 20.19 12.87 25.63
C TRP A 264 19.56 11.69 26.37
N ALA A 265 19.53 10.49 25.77
CA ALA A 265 18.94 9.30 26.36
C ALA A 265 19.71 8.79 27.59
N SER A 266 20.97 9.20 27.76
CA SER A 266 21.76 8.89 28.96
C SER A 266 21.38 9.72 30.19
N THR A 267 20.68 10.86 30.00
CA THR A 267 20.39 11.84 31.07
C THR A 267 18.90 12.09 31.29
N ALA A 268 18.07 11.98 30.24
CA ALA A 268 16.62 12.14 30.34
C ALA A 268 15.86 11.26 29.32
N PRO A 269 14.53 11.05 29.49
CA PRO A 269 13.73 10.28 28.54
C PRO A 269 13.69 10.91 27.15
N VAL A 270 14.01 10.12 26.13
CA VAL A 270 14.00 10.52 24.71
C VAL A 270 13.18 9.52 23.92
N ALA A 271 12.40 9.97 22.95
CA ALA A 271 11.83 9.11 21.90
C ALA A 271 11.84 9.80 20.54
N VAL A 272 11.89 8.99 19.48
CA VAL A 272 11.84 9.46 18.10
C VAL A 272 10.45 9.20 17.55
N VAL A 273 9.73 10.25 17.17
CA VAL A 273 8.46 10.16 16.45
C VAL A 273 8.79 10.03 14.97
N GLN A 274 8.55 8.85 14.42
CA GLN A 274 8.86 8.50 13.04
C GLN A 274 7.56 8.45 12.24
N PRO A 275 7.27 9.47 11.41
CA PRO A 275 5.99 9.58 10.72
C PRO A 275 5.86 8.66 9.50
N LEU A 276 6.96 8.06 9.01
CA LEU A 276 6.92 7.08 7.93
C LEU A 276 6.16 5.79 8.34
N PRO A 277 5.59 5.05 7.38
CA PRO A 277 5.04 3.72 7.65
C PRO A 277 6.07 2.77 8.28
N GLN A 278 5.65 1.96 9.26
CA GLN A 278 6.54 1.11 10.04
C GLN A 278 7.39 0.15 9.20
N ARG A 279 6.86 -0.32 8.05
CA ARG A 279 7.60 -1.16 7.08
C ARG A 279 8.88 -0.51 6.54
N MET A 280 8.97 0.82 6.55
CA MET A 280 10.13 1.56 6.07
C MET A 280 11.19 1.80 7.14
N TRP A 281 10.86 1.64 8.43
CA TRP A 281 11.74 2.02 9.53
C TRP A 281 13.08 1.28 9.48
N GLY A 282 13.06 -0.01 9.13
CA GLY A 282 14.28 -0.83 8.99
C GLY A 282 15.22 -0.38 7.85
N ARG A 283 14.76 0.49 6.95
CA ARG A 283 15.54 1.03 5.82
C ARG A 283 16.03 2.47 6.05
N THR A 284 15.68 3.08 7.19
CA THR A 284 16.16 4.41 7.57
C THR A 284 17.55 4.33 8.21
N HIS A 285 18.17 5.49 8.47
CA HIS A 285 19.44 5.55 9.19
C HIS A 285 19.27 5.36 10.73
N LEU A 286 18.04 5.14 11.20
CA LEU A 286 17.72 4.69 12.55
C LEU A 286 16.80 3.46 12.49
N PRO A 287 17.34 2.26 12.21
CA PRO A 287 16.52 1.06 12.02
C PRO A 287 15.82 0.67 13.33
N ALA A 288 14.52 0.96 13.40
CA ALA A 288 13.68 0.61 14.53
C ALA A 288 13.16 -0.83 14.38
N ARG A 289 13.26 -1.63 15.44
CA ARG A 289 12.79 -3.01 15.47
C ARG A 289 11.69 -3.16 16.54
N PRO A 290 10.66 -3.97 16.29
CA PRO A 290 9.69 -4.30 17.33
C PRO A 290 10.33 -5.20 18.39
N GLY A 291 10.01 -4.94 19.66
CA GLY A 291 10.55 -5.68 20.80
C GLY A 291 9.87 -5.34 22.10
N LEU A 292 10.40 -5.89 23.19
CA LEU A 292 9.99 -5.58 24.53
C LEU A 292 10.94 -4.52 25.11
N LEU A 293 10.39 -3.36 25.48
CA LEU A 293 11.12 -2.34 26.23
C LEU A 293 10.82 -2.49 27.72
N ARG A 294 11.87 -2.65 28.53
CA ARG A 294 11.79 -2.75 29.98
C ARG A 294 12.47 -1.57 30.64
N ARG A 295 11.78 -0.95 31.60
CA ARG A 295 12.36 0.12 32.42
C ARG A 295 13.12 -0.44 33.62
N ARG A 296 14.33 0.07 33.87
CA ARG A 296 15.20 -0.25 35.01
C ARG A 296 15.47 0.97 35.88
N GLU A 297 16.03 0.72 37.06
CA GLU A 297 16.51 1.80 37.95
C GLU A 297 17.76 2.45 37.36
N GLY A 298 17.83 3.77 37.45
CA GLY A 298 18.94 4.57 36.94
C GLY A 298 18.52 5.98 36.52
N PRO A 299 19.49 6.86 36.19
CA PRO A 299 19.20 8.18 35.62
C PRO A 299 18.32 8.01 34.37
N ALA A 300 17.35 8.91 34.20
CA ALA A 300 16.34 8.89 33.12
C ALA A 300 15.39 7.68 33.05
N GLY A 301 15.47 6.71 33.96
CA GLY A 301 14.72 5.45 33.85
C GLY A 301 15.25 4.57 32.72
N ARG A 302 16.53 4.16 32.85
CA ARG A 302 17.28 3.34 31.88
C ARG A 302 16.41 2.25 31.24
N LEU A 303 16.41 2.21 29.92
CA LEU A 303 15.64 1.24 29.14
C LEU A 303 16.54 0.07 28.72
N GLU A 304 15.98 -1.14 28.81
CA GLU A 304 16.49 -2.36 28.20
C GLU A 304 15.56 -2.75 27.06
N PHE A 305 16.13 -3.27 25.97
CA PHE A 305 15.38 -3.65 24.79
C PHE A 305 15.70 -5.08 24.38
N THR A 306 14.66 -5.90 24.26
CA THR A 306 14.75 -7.25 23.72
C THR A 306 14.00 -7.29 22.40
N PRO A 307 14.68 -7.38 21.25
CA PRO A 307 14.01 -7.45 19.94
C PRO A 307 13.21 -8.75 19.80
N LYS A 308 12.06 -8.72 19.12
CA LYS A 308 11.22 -9.92 18.87
C LYS A 308 11.91 -10.95 17.97
N GLN A 309 12.77 -10.49 17.08
CA GLN A 309 13.63 -11.32 16.23
C GLN A 309 15.06 -10.86 16.43
N PRO A 310 16.01 -11.69 16.89
CA PRO A 310 17.41 -11.31 17.03
C PRO A 310 18.10 -11.20 15.66
N GLY A 311 19.11 -10.35 15.55
CA GLY A 311 19.79 -10.00 14.31
C GLY A 311 21.29 -9.84 14.52
N PRO A 312 22.09 -9.85 13.43
CA PRO A 312 23.54 -9.75 13.52
C PRO A 312 23.95 -8.40 14.14
N GLY A 313 24.66 -8.44 15.27
CA GLY A 313 25.10 -7.27 16.03
C GLY A 313 24.38 -7.01 17.37
N ASP A 314 23.45 -7.88 17.79
CA ASP A 314 22.71 -7.74 19.06
C ASP A 314 23.59 -7.93 20.34
N LEU A 315 24.88 -8.19 20.19
CA LEU A 315 25.87 -8.27 21.29
C LEU A 315 26.47 -6.90 21.68
N ASP A 316 26.19 -5.84 20.91
CA ASP A 316 26.78 -4.51 21.12
C ASP A 316 26.03 -3.67 22.18
N ARG A 317 26.79 -3.12 23.13
CA ARG A 317 26.31 -2.26 24.23
C ARG A 317 25.81 -0.88 23.74
N GLY A 318 24.59 -0.80 23.21
CA GLY A 318 23.89 0.46 22.86
C GLY A 318 22.83 0.89 23.88
N ILE A 319 22.39 2.15 23.82
CA ILE A 319 21.20 2.63 24.56
C ILE A 319 19.97 2.49 23.64
N PRO A 320 18.88 1.83 24.07
CA PRO A 320 17.67 1.75 23.27
C PRO A 320 16.86 3.05 23.38
N VAL A 321 16.52 3.61 22.22
CA VAL A 321 15.67 4.79 22.06
C VAL A 321 14.32 4.33 21.47
N PRO A 322 13.19 4.53 22.17
CA PRO A 322 11.86 4.23 21.65
C PRO A 322 11.57 4.99 20.35
N VAL A 323 10.97 4.30 19.38
CA VAL A 323 10.52 4.87 18.10
C VAL A 323 9.00 4.77 18.01
N LEU A 324 8.34 5.90 17.86
CA LEU A 324 6.89 6.05 17.97
C LEU A 324 6.28 6.36 16.60
N ALA A 325 5.23 5.64 16.24
CA ALA A 325 4.36 6.07 15.16
C ALA A 325 3.45 7.20 15.66
N LEU A 326 2.96 8.06 14.76
CA LEU A 326 1.94 9.10 15.03
C LEU A 326 0.54 8.48 15.28
N ARG A 327 0.45 7.58 16.27
CA ARG A 327 -0.74 6.79 16.60
C ARG A 327 -0.90 6.71 18.12
N ARG A 328 -2.15 6.60 18.57
CA ARG A 328 -2.48 6.51 20.01
C ARG A 328 -1.72 5.40 20.73
N SER A 329 -1.66 4.19 20.16
CA SER A 329 -1.05 3.01 20.80
C SER A 329 0.44 3.19 21.09
N SER A 330 1.19 3.76 20.15
CA SER A 330 2.63 4.03 20.31
C SER A 330 2.89 5.07 21.41
N PHE A 331 2.13 6.16 21.42
CA PHE A 331 2.24 7.19 22.45
C PHE A 331 1.78 6.69 23.83
N ASP A 332 0.72 5.88 23.90
CA ASP A 332 0.22 5.31 25.17
C ASP A 332 1.23 4.31 25.76
N ALA A 333 1.83 3.45 24.94
CA ALA A 333 2.89 2.54 25.39
C ALA A 333 4.10 3.30 25.94
N TRP A 334 4.59 4.30 25.21
CA TRP A 334 5.74 5.10 25.64
C TRP A 334 5.46 5.92 26.90
N THR A 335 4.33 6.62 26.97
CA THR A 335 3.99 7.44 28.13
C THR A 335 3.77 6.60 29.39
N ARG A 336 3.17 5.40 29.28
CA ARG A 336 3.07 4.46 30.40
C ARG A 336 4.43 3.95 30.82
N LEU A 337 5.33 3.64 29.89
CA LEU A 337 6.70 3.22 30.20
C LEU A 337 7.46 4.30 31.01
N VAL A 338 7.37 5.55 30.55
CA VAL A 338 8.08 6.70 31.15
C VAL A 338 7.44 7.12 32.48
N ALA A 339 6.11 7.13 32.59
CA ALA A 339 5.40 7.50 33.83
C ALA A 339 5.24 6.34 34.83
N GLY A 340 5.58 5.12 34.41
CA GLY A 340 5.35 3.88 35.16
C GLY A 340 6.26 3.64 36.35
N ALA A 341 6.17 2.44 36.90
CA ALA A 341 7.12 1.96 37.92
C ALA A 341 8.36 1.32 37.26
N THR A 342 9.47 1.29 38.00
CA THR A 342 10.63 0.46 37.65
C THR A 342 10.18 -0.99 37.42
N GLY A 343 10.73 -1.64 36.40
CA GLY A 343 10.45 -3.05 36.09
C GLY A 343 9.31 -3.25 35.11
N GLN A 344 8.55 -2.20 34.76
CA GLN A 344 7.51 -2.27 33.74
C GLN A 344 8.10 -2.59 32.36
N SER A 345 7.50 -3.56 31.69
CA SER A 345 7.83 -3.97 30.33
C SER A 345 6.66 -3.73 29.40
N LEU A 346 6.90 -3.13 28.23
CA LEU A 346 5.87 -2.85 27.22
C LEU A 346 6.39 -3.16 25.83
N ASP A 347 5.52 -3.71 25.00
CA ASP A 347 5.79 -3.93 23.58
C ASP A 347 5.86 -2.59 22.85
N ALA A 348 7.02 -2.32 22.24
CA ALA A 348 7.29 -1.08 21.52
C ALA A 348 8.44 -1.25 20.54
N ALA A 349 8.48 -0.40 19.52
CA ALA A 349 9.64 -0.34 18.64
C ALA A 349 10.76 0.49 19.27
N ALA A 350 12.00 0.05 19.14
CA ALA A 350 13.16 0.80 19.58
C ALA A 350 14.31 0.65 18.60
N ALA A 351 15.21 1.64 18.61
CA ALA A 351 16.45 1.63 17.88
C ALA A 351 17.63 1.77 18.86
N LEU A 352 18.73 1.08 18.59
CA LEU A 352 19.94 1.14 19.41
C LEU A 352 20.87 2.25 18.92
N VAL A 353 21.21 3.18 19.82
CA VAL A 353 22.20 4.25 19.56
C VAL A 353 23.47 4.02 20.37
N ARG A 354 24.60 4.53 19.88
CA ARG A 354 25.95 4.29 20.45
C ARG A 354 26.70 5.61 20.67
N ALA A 355 27.59 5.65 21.67
CA ALA A 355 28.41 6.83 21.95
C ALA A 355 29.32 7.22 20.77
N ARG A 356 29.89 6.22 20.11
CA ARG A 356 30.70 6.34 18.89
C ARG A 356 29.95 5.78 17.70
N HIS A 357 28.75 6.31 17.42
CA HIS A 357 27.97 5.89 16.25
C HIS A 357 28.69 6.36 14.98
N GLY A 358 29.17 5.41 14.18
CA GLY A 358 29.83 5.70 12.90
C GLY A 358 28.85 6.27 11.87
N PRO A 359 29.35 6.96 10.83
CA PRO A 359 28.53 7.29 9.68
C PRO A 359 27.98 6.01 9.06
N ALA A 360 26.75 6.07 8.53
CA ALA A 360 26.18 4.96 7.79
C ALA A 360 27.14 4.60 6.65
N ALA A 361 27.45 3.31 6.48
CA ALA A 361 28.26 2.86 5.37
C ALA A 361 27.67 3.44 4.09
N ILE A 362 28.50 4.14 3.31
CA ILE A 362 28.11 4.55 1.97
C ILE A 362 27.82 3.25 1.26
N ARG A 363 26.54 2.87 1.16
CA ARG A 363 26.13 1.97 0.10
C ARG A 363 26.45 2.76 -1.13
N SER A 364 27.63 2.50 -1.68
CA SER A 364 27.94 2.84 -3.06
C SER A 364 26.70 2.35 -3.81
N ARG A 365 25.83 3.28 -4.21
CA ARG A 365 25.12 3.14 -5.46
C ARG A 365 26.24 3.15 -6.48
N THR A 366 27.00 2.07 -6.54
CA THR A 366 27.71 1.70 -7.74
C THR A 366 26.60 1.78 -8.76
N ALA A 367 26.74 2.73 -9.68
CA ALA A 367 25.82 2.95 -10.75
C ALA A 367 25.77 1.66 -11.57
N ARG A 368 25.08 0.63 -11.07
CA ARG A 368 24.30 -0.21 -11.94
C ARG A 368 23.41 0.80 -12.63
N HIS A 369 23.60 0.95 -13.93
CA HIS A 369 22.67 1.63 -14.79
C HIS A 369 21.34 0.87 -14.65
N ILE A 370 20.57 1.19 -13.61
CA ILE A 370 19.25 0.62 -13.40
C ILE A 370 18.39 1.42 -14.34
N GLU A 371 17.91 0.75 -15.38
CA GLU A 371 16.99 1.31 -16.35
C GLU A 371 15.83 2.03 -15.65
N PRO A 372 15.38 3.18 -16.15
CA PRO A 372 14.30 3.95 -15.52
C PRO A 372 13.05 3.11 -15.25
N ALA A 373 12.68 2.22 -16.17
CA ALA A 373 11.58 1.27 -16.00
C ALA A 373 11.79 0.30 -14.82
N GLN A 374 13.00 -0.24 -14.65
CA GLN A 374 13.33 -1.10 -13.52
C GLN A 374 13.27 -0.33 -12.18
N ARG A 375 13.65 0.96 -12.18
CA ARG A 375 13.58 1.82 -10.98
C ARG A 375 12.14 2.11 -10.58
N VAL A 376 11.27 2.41 -11.55
CA VAL A 376 9.83 2.61 -11.32
C VAL A 376 9.17 1.31 -10.82
N ARG A 377 9.51 0.16 -11.42
CA ARG A 377 9.02 -1.16 -10.95
C ARG A 377 9.48 -1.47 -9.53
N ALA A 378 10.76 -1.23 -9.20
CA ALA A 378 11.29 -1.45 -7.86
C ALA A 378 10.63 -0.55 -6.80
N PHE A 379 10.33 0.71 -7.15
CA PHE A 379 9.55 1.60 -6.30
C PHE A 379 8.13 1.05 -6.09
N ARG A 380 7.41 0.69 -7.16
CA ARG A 380 6.04 0.16 -7.09
C ARG A 380 5.94 -1.10 -6.23
N ARG A 381 6.92 -2.00 -6.29
CA ARG A 381 6.99 -3.21 -5.44
C ARG A 381 7.09 -2.91 -3.94
N THR A 382 7.52 -1.71 -3.55
CA THR A 382 7.79 -1.37 -2.13
C THR A 382 6.98 -0.21 -1.58
N ALA A 383 6.37 0.60 -2.45
CA ALA A 383 5.57 1.77 -2.11
C ALA A 383 4.14 1.40 -1.72
N SER A 384 3.46 2.26 -0.95
CA SER A 384 2.01 2.14 -0.78
C SER A 384 1.27 2.40 -2.10
N PRO A 385 0.04 1.86 -2.29
CA PRO A 385 -0.77 2.13 -3.48
C PRO A 385 -0.98 3.63 -3.72
N ALA A 386 -1.25 4.38 -2.65
CA ALA A 386 -1.40 5.83 -2.71
C ALA A 386 -0.10 6.54 -3.15
N ALA A 387 1.08 6.06 -2.71
CA ALA A 387 2.37 6.66 -3.09
C ALA A 387 2.75 6.34 -4.54
N ALA A 388 2.47 5.10 -4.99
CA ALA A 388 2.64 4.71 -6.38
C ALA A 388 1.76 5.56 -7.32
N GLN A 389 0.50 5.76 -6.94
CA GLN A 389 -0.44 6.59 -7.69
C GLN A 389 -0.07 8.08 -7.65
N LEU A 390 0.38 8.59 -6.49
CA LEU A 390 0.88 9.97 -6.36
C LEU A 390 2.06 10.22 -7.28
N ALA A 391 3.02 9.28 -7.38
CA ALA A 391 4.16 9.42 -8.27
C ALA A 391 3.75 9.58 -9.75
N VAL A 392 2.69 8.87 -10.18
CA VAL A 392 2.10 9.01 -11.51
C VAL A 392 1.50 10.40 -11.70
N TYR A 393 0.71 10.91 -10.75
CA TYR A 393 0.16 12.27 -10.85
C TYR A 393 1.22 13.37 -10.83
N LEU A 394 2.27 13.18 -10.03
CA LEU A 394 3.40 14.10 -9.94
C LEU A 394 4.23 14.17 -11.23
N SER A 395 4.13 13.16 -12.10
CA SER A 395 4.81 13.16 -13.40
C SER A 395 4.28 14.23 -14.36
N ALA A 396 3.02 14.68 -14.18
CA ALA A 396 2.35 15.67 -15.00
C ALA A 396 2.44 17.12 -14.47
N VAL A 397 3.20 17.35 -13.40
CA VAL A 397 3.34 18.68 -12.78
C VAL A 397 4.80 19.02 -12.49
N PRO A 398 5.13 20.31 -12.33
CA PRO A 398 6.40 20.69 -11.76
C PRO A 398 6.48 20.25 -10.30
N LEU A 399 7.64 19.71 -9.93
CA LEU A 399 7.86 19.08 -8.63
C LEU A 399 8.34 20.12 -7.61
N VAL A 400 7.54 21.16 -7.41
CA VAL A 400 7.73 22.13 -6.32
C VAL A 400 6.83 21.72 -5.16
N LEU A 401 7.35 21.72 -3.93
CA LEU A 401 6.64 21.14 -2.79
C LEU A 401 5.17 21.58 -2.62
N PRO A 402 4.80 22.87 -2.76
CA PRO A 402 3.40 23.29 -2.64
C PRO A 402 2.50 22.71 -3.73
N VAL A 403 3.00 22.55 -4.95
CA VAL A 403 2.27 21.91 -6.07
C VAL A 403 2.12 20.41 -5.80
N MET A 404 3.17 19.77 -5.30
CA MET A 404 3.12 18.35 -4.93
C MET A 404 2.08 18.09 -3.83
N GLN A 405 2.02 18.96 -2.82
CA GLN A 405 1.02 18.91 -1.75
C GLN A 405 -0.41 19.19 -2.25
N LEU A 406 -0.57 20.11 -3.20
CA LEU A 406 -1.85 20.37 -3.85
C LEU A 406 -2.35 19.14 -4.60
N VAL A 407 -1.51 18.57 -5.46
CA VAL A 407 -1.85 17.37 -6.25
C VAL A 407 -2.18 16.20 -5.33
N GLN A 408 -1.38 15.98 -4.28
CA GLN A 408 -1.69 14.99 -3.26
C GLN A 408 -3.09 15.20 -2.67
N ARG A 409 -3.44 16.43 -2.27
CA ARG A 409 -4.75 16.71 -1.65
C ARG A 409 -5.92 16.59 -2.62
N ALA A 410 -5.73 17.05 -3.85
CA ALA A 410 -6.78 17.06 -4.87
C ALA A 410 -7.03 15.66 -5.43
N MET A 411 -5.97 14.89 -5.66
CA MET A 411 -6.06 13.58 -6.30
C MET A 411 -6.15 12.42 -5.30
N LEU A 412 -5.67 12.60 -4.07
CA LEU A 412 -5.69 11.57 -3.01
C LEU A 412 -6.36 12.12 -1.74
N VAL A 413 -7.68 12.24 -1.78
CA VAL A 413 -8.53 12.81 -0.71
C VAL A 413 -8.31 12.16 0.68
N ARG A 414 -7.88 10.90 0.72
CA ARG A 414 -7.58 10.15 1.97
C ARG A 414 -6.09 10.03 2.30
N GLY A 415 -5.19 10.54 1.44
CA GLY A 415 -3.74 10.40 1.59
C GLY A 415 -3.14 11.46 2.50
N GLY A 416 -2.42 11.03 3.54
CA GLY A 416 -1.69 11.91 4.45
C GLY A 416 -0.29 12.30 3.94
N PRO A 417 0.41 13.20 4.66
CA PRO A 417 1.79 13.62 4.32
C PRO A 417 2.80 12.47 4.23
N ASP A 418 2.49 11.30 4.80
CA ASP A 418 3.24 10.05 4.67
C ASP A 418 3.36 9.56 3.24
N VAL A 419 2.29 9.67 2.46
CA VAL A 419 2.26 9.26 1.05
C VAL A 419 3.26 10.07 0.21
N LEU A 420 3.34 11.38 0.45
CA LEU A 420 4.29 12.25 -0.24
C LEU A 420 5.73 11.96 0.20
N ALA A 421 5.95 11.71 1.49
CA ALA A 421 7.26 11.35 2.01
C ALA A 421 7.79 10.03 1.44
N GLU A 422 6.92 9.03 1.20
CA GLU A 422 7.29 7.79 0.51
C GLU A 422 7.84 8.06 -0.90
N VAL A 423 7.23 9.00 -1.64
CA VAL A 423 7.70 9.39 -2.97
C VAL A 423 9.03 10.16 -2.89
N LEU A 424 9.19 11.07 -1.94
CA LEU A 424 10.46 11.81 -1.75
C LEU A 424 11.64 10.89 -1.37
N LEU A 425 11.37 9.81 -0.63
CA LEU A 425 12.38 8.84 -0.18
C LEU A 425 12.54 7.62 -1.11
N SER A 426 11.75 7.54 -2.18
CA SER A 426 11.76 6.45 -3.15
C SER A 426 13.06 6.29 -3.93
N GLY A 427 13.85 7.38 -4.02
CA GLY A 427 14.99 7.46 -4.94
C GLY A 427 14.59 7.64 -6.41
N LEU A 428 13.33 8.00 -6.70
CA LEU A 428 12.89 8.46 -8.02
C LEU A 428 13.20 9.94 -8.27
N LEU A 429 13.34 10.70 -7.19
CA LEU A 429 13.50 12.15 -7.17
C LEU A 429 14.86 12.54 -6.58
N ARG A 430 15.42 13.64 -7.07
CA ARG A 430 16.53 14.35 -6.42
C ARG A 430 16.11 15.80 -6.14
N ARG A 431 16.72 16.44 -5.14
CA ARG A 431 16.54 17.87 -4.92
C ARG A 431 17.17 18.63 -6.09
N ASP A 432 16.50 19.69 -6.53
CA ASP A 432 17.05 20.61 -7.50
C ASP A 432 17.92 21.64 -6.79
N GLU A 433 19.23 21.66 -7.06
CA GLU A 433 20.16 22.61 -6.44
C GLU A 433 20.10 23.99 -7.10
N ASP A 434 19.63 24.06 -8.36
CA ASP A 434 19.47 25.30 -9.15
C ASP A 434 18.05 25.92 -9.05
N GLY A 435 17.21 25.37 -8.17
CA GLY A 435 15.80 25.74 -7.99
C GLY A 435 15.56 27.11 -7.32
N PRO A 436 14.32 27.64 -7.36
CA PRO A 436 13.99 28.93 -6.76
C PRO A 436 14.30 28.95 -5.25
N ALA A 437 14.88 30.05 -4.77
CA ALA A 437 15.30 30.21 -3.37
C ALA A 437 14.15 30.02 -2.38
N GLU A 438 14.47 29.58 -1.15
CA GLU A 438 13.52 29.25 -0.07
C GLU A 438 12.52 30.37 0.27
N GLN A 439 12.74 31.60 -0.21
CA GLN A 439 11.94 32.79 0.04
C GLN A 439 10.63 32.89 -0.78
N GLU A 440 10.41 32.12 -1.86
CA GLU A 440 9.21 32.26 -2.72
C GLU A 440 8.29 31.03 -2.83
N GLY A 441 8.74 29.80 -2.48
CA GLY A 441 7.93 28.61 -2.79
C GLY A 441 8.32 27.26 -2.18
N GLY A 442 9.31 27.18 -1.29
CA GLY A 442 9.78 25.91 -0.72
C GLY A 442 10.68 25.10 -1.69
N PRO A 443 11.17 23.92 -1.27
CA PRO A 443 12.14 23.15 -2.05
C PRO A 443 11.55 22.59 -3.36
N ALA A 444 12.38 22.60 -4.41
CA ALA A 444 12.10 22.00 -5.71
C ALA A 444 12.83 20.66 -5.88
N TYR A 445 12.23 19.77 -6.68
CA TYR A 445 12.75 18.44 -6.98
C TYR A 445 12.74 18.20 -8.49
N VAL A 446 13.52 17.23 -8.95
CA VAL A 446 13.54 16.76 -10.34
C VAL A 446 13.55 15.23 -10.33
N PHE A 447 12.82 14.61 -11.27
CA PHE A 447 12.92 13.17 -11.48
C PHE A 447 14.30 12.81 -11.98
N LEU A 448 14.80 11.63 -11.60
CA LEU A 448 15.97 11.07 -12.27
C LEU A 448 15.66 10.79 -13.75
N ASP A 449 16.67 10.84 -14.60
CA ASP A 449 16.53 10.72 -16.05
C ASP A 449 15.70 9.49 -16.46
N GLY A 450 14.74 9.69 -17.38
CA GLY A 450 13.83 8.67 -17.91
C GLY A 450 12.68 8.24 -16.99
N VAL A 451 12.70 8.61 -15.69
CA VAL A 451 11.66 8.20 -14.72
C VAL A 451 10.33 8.92 -14.97
N ARG A 452 10.40 10.19 -15.42
CA ARG A 452 9.20 10.98 -15.70
C ARG A 452 8.43 10.38 -16.87
N GLU A 453 9.12 9.97 -17.93
CA GLU A 453 8.56 9.42 -19.17
C GLU A 453 7.84 8.10 -18.92
N GLU A 454 8.44 7.23 -18.10
CA GLU A 454 7.86 5.95 -17.68
C GLU A 454 6.59 6.14 -16.85
N LEU A 455 6.60 7.07 -15.88
CA LEU A 455 5.43 7.38 -15.05
C LEU A 455 4.32 8.09 -15.85
N LEU A 456 4.68 8.98 -16.78
CA LEU A 456 3.73 9.64 -17.67
C LEU A 456 3.03 8.65 -18.61
N GLY A 457 3.70 7.55 -18.99
CA GLY A 457 3.08 6.49 -19.82
C GLY A 457 1.93 5.76 -19.13
N GLN A 458 1.82 5.90 -17.82
CA GLN A 458 0.81 5.25 -16.99
C GLN A 458 -0.33 6.21 -16.61
N LEU A 459 -0.26 7.48 -17.02
CA LEU A 459 -1.26 8.50 -16.72
C LEU A 459 -2.30 8.61 -17.85
N GLY A 460 -3.55 8.24 -17.57
CA GLY A 460 -4.64 8.39 -18.53
C GLY A 460 -5.06 9.85 -18.76
N ALA A 461 -5.64 10.14 -19.93
CA ALA A 461 -6.02 11.49 -20.37
C ALA A 461 -6.95 12.23 -19.39
N SER A 462 -7.99 11.55 -18.88
CA SER A 462 -8.95 12.13 -17.94
C SER A 462 -8.31 12.50 -16.60
N SER A 463 -7.36 11.69 -16.13
CA SER A 463 -6.61 11.97 -14.89
C SER A 463 -5.63 13.12 -15.08
N ALA A 464 -4.96 13.19 -16.24
CA ALA A 464 -4.07 14.30 -16.58
C ALA A 464 -4.83 15.65 -16.64
N ALA A 465 -6.01 15.67 -17.26
CA ALA A 465 -6.86 16.86 -17.32
C ALA A 465 -7.26 17.35 -15.91
N LEU A 466 -7.59 16.43 -14.99
CA LEU A 466 -7.95 16.77 -13.62
C LEU A 466 -6.76 17.36 -12.82
N VAL A 467 -5.57 16.76 -12.96
CA VAL A 467 -4.33 17.27 -12.34
C VAL A 467 -4.03 18.68 -12.86
N LEU A 468 -4.12 18.89 -14.17
CA LEU A 468 -3.86 20.19 -14.79
C LEU A 468 -4.89 21.24 -14.36
N LYS A 469 -6.16 20.88 -14.26
CA LYS A 469 -7.23 21.77 -13.76
C LYS A 469 -6.92 22.28 -12.36
N HIS A 470 -6.66 21.40 -11.41
CA HIS A 470 -6.39 21.79 -10.03
C HIS A 470 -5.11 22.62 -9.88
N CYS A 471 -4.07 22.31 -10.66
CA CYS A 471 -2.86 23.11 -10.64
C CYS A 471 -3.07 24.50 -11.26
N SER A 472 -3.89 24.60 -12.31
CA SER A 472 -4.26 25.89 -12.92
C SER A 472 -5.02 26.77 -11.91
N GLU A 473 -5.99 26.19 -11.19
CA GLU A 473 -6.73 26.86 -10.11
C GLU A 473 -5.78 27.37 -9.01
N TYR A 474 -4.76 26.59 -8.63
CA TYR A 474 -3.78 27.01 -7.63
C TYR A 474 -2.90 28.17 -8.08
N VAL A 475 -2.43 28.14 -9.34
CA VAL A 475 -1.58 29.19 -9.90
C VAL A 475 -2.37 30.50 -10.06
N GLU A 476 -3.61 30.43 -10.54
CA GLU A 476 -4.51 31.60 -10.62
C GLU A 476 -4.74 32.25 -9.25
N ASN A 477 -4.92 31.43 -8.22
CA ASN A 477 -5.14 31.91 -6.86
C ASN A 477 -3.88 32.51 -6.21
N ARG A 478 -2.68 32.01 -6.56
CA ARG A 478 -1.41 32.44 -5.93
C ARG A 478 -0.72 33.61 -6.66
N TYR A 479 -0.89 33.72 -7.97
CA TYR A 479 -0.20 34.72 -8.80
C TYR A 479 -1.13 35.73 -9.50
N GLY A 480 -2.46 35.60 -9.33
CA GLY A 480 -3.47 36.55 -9.79
C GLY A 480 -4.02 36.29 -11.20
N ARG A 481 -5.13 36.98 -11.52
CA ARG A 481 -5.91 36.83 -12.77
C ARG A 481 -5.25 37.42 -14.03
N THR A 482 -4.13 38.11 -13.91
CA THR A 482 -3.40 38.71 -15.05
C THR A 482 -2.65 37.68 -15.89
N VAL A 483 -2.53 36.42 -15.45
CA VAL A 483 -1.88 35.33 -16.19
C VAL A 483 -2.92 34.42 -16.85
N ARG A 484 -3.88 35.02 -17.55
CA ARG A 484 -5.10 34.38 -18.09
C ARG A 484 -4.88 33.31 -19.18
N ASN A 485 -3.65 32.90 -19.44
CA ASN A 485 -3.29 32.18 -20.66
C ASN A 485 -2.31 31.03 -20.40
N PHE A 486 -2.42 30.25 -19.31
CA PHE A 486 -1.56 29.07 -19.13
C PHE A 486 -1.79 27.96 -20.17
N PRO A 487 -3.03 27.54 -20.47
CA PRO A 487 -3.31 26.67 -21.61
C PRO A 487 -2.87 27.29 -22.93
N ALA A 488 -3.01 28.61 -23.09
CA ALA A 488 -2.58 29.33 -24.28
C ALA A 488 -1.04 29.47 -24.38
N MET A 489 -0.31 29.47 -23.26
CA MET A 489 1.15 29.49 -23.22
C MET A 489 1.72 28.10 -23.49
N ALA A 490 1.08 27.04 -22.96
CA ALA A 490 1.37 25.67 -23.36
C ALA A 490 1.05 25.44 -24.85
N ALA A 491 -0.06 25.99 -25.36
CA ALA A 491 -0.39 25.99 -26.79
C ALA A 491 0.61 26.81 -27.62
N ALA A 492 1.11 27.94 -27.10
CA ALA A 492 2.14 28.74 -27.76
C ALA A 492 3.48 27.99 -27.87
N PHE A 493 3.85 27.19 -26.86
CA PHE A 493 4.99 26.27 -26.90
C PHE A 493 4.79 25.13 -27.91
N LEU A 494 3.57 24.61 -28.02
CA LEU A 494 3.22 23.58 -29.01
C LEU A 494 3.25 24.13 -30.44
N ALA A 495 2.79 25.37 -30.62
CA ALA A 495 2.81 26.09 -31.89
C ALA A 495 4.20 26.65 -32.28
N GLY A 496 5.23 26.42 -31.47
CA GLY A 496 6.60 26.92 -31.72
C GLY A 496 6.75 28.45 -31.67
N SER A 497 5.76 29.15 -31.11
CA SER A 497 5.68 30.62 -31.09
C SER A 497 6.43 31.29 -29.91
N VAL A 498 7.00 30.49 -29.00
CA VAL A 498 7.79 30.94 -27.84
C VAL A 498 8.97 30.00 -27.63
N ASP A 499 10.17 30.54 -27.41
CA ASP A 499 11.40 29.78 -27.19
C ASP A 499 11.43 29.05 -25.82
N PRO A 500 11.89 27.78 -25.75
CA PRO A 500 11.96 26.98 -24.51
C PRO A 500 13.05 27.42 -23.53
N HIS A 501 13.86 28.42 -23.85
CA HIS A 501 14.95 28.88 -22.99
C HIS A 501 15.09 30.41 -22.99
N PRO A 502 14.51 31.14 -22.01
CA PRO A 502 14.76 32.56 -21.90
C PRO A 502 16.15 32.77 -21.27
N ALA A 503 17.12 33.18 -22.08
CA ALA A 503 18.34 33.80 -21.61
C ALA A 503 18.09 35.30 -21.30
N ALA A 504 17.59 35.62 -20.10
CA ALA A 504 17.88 36.84 -19.31
C ALA A 504 16.83 37.11 -18.20
N PRO A 505 17.24 37.64 -17.02
CA PRO A 505 16.36 37.96 -15.90
C PRO A 505 15.79 39.38 -16.03
N GLY A 506 14.47 39.53 -16.25
CA GLY A 506 13.90 40.88 -16.37
C GLY A 506 12.39 41.04 -16.44
N GLY A 507 11.59 40.00 -16.19
CA GLY A 507 10.13 40.10 -16.10
C GLY A 507 9.60 39.37 -14.87
N PRO A 508 8.49 39.82 -14.24
CA PRO A 508 7.95 39.24 -13.00
C PRO A 508 7.23 37.89 -13.23
N GLY A 509 7.74 37.05 -14.13
CA GLY A 509 7.31 35.66 -14.35
C GLY A 509 8.29 34.71 -13.69
N SER A 510 7.96 34.20 -12.50
CA SER A 510 8.79 33.27 -11.74
C SER A 510 9.13 32.02 -12.57
N ARG A 511 10.37 31.52 -12.51
CA ARG A 511 10.85 30.27 -13.17
C ARG A 511 9.87 29.09 -13.03
N SER A 512 9.12 29.03 -11.92
CA SER A 512 8.12 27.99 -11.66
C SER A 512 6.92 28.02 -12.63
N GLN A 513 6.54 29.19 -13.15
CA GLN A 513 5.44 29.33 -14.13
C GLN A 513 5.85 28.76 -15.50
N TRP A 514 7.09 28.99 -15.90
CA TRP A 514 7.68 28.46 -17.14
C TRP A 514 7.82 26.94 -17.10
N ALA A 515 8.34 26.41 -15.99
CA ALA A 515 8.43 24.97 -15.76
C ALA A 515 7.05 24.30 -15.78
N PHE A 516 6.01 24.96 -15.26
CA PHE A 516 4.64 24.47 -15.32
C PHE A 516 4.14 24.37 -16.78
N ALA A 517 4.27 25.44 -17.56
CA ALA A 517 3.80 25.48 -18.95
C ALA A 517 4.50 24.45 -19.86
N GLN A 518 5.81 24.23 -19.66
CA GLN A 518 6.57 23.22 -20.41
C GLN A 518 6.08 21.79 -20.11
N VAL A 519 5.84 21.46 -18.83
CA VAL A 519 5.30 20.15 -18.44
C VAL A 519 3.88 19.97 -18.99
N SER A 520 3.02 20.99 -18.91
CA SER A 520 1.68 20.93 -19.49
C SER A 520 1.71 20.71 -21.01
N ALA A 521 2.61 21.40 -21.74
CA ALA A 521 2.78 21.20 -23.18
C ALA A 521 3.27 19.78 -23.52
N GLN A 522 4.18 19.21 -22.72
CA GLN A 522 4.64 17.83 -22.91
C GLN A 522 3.52 16.81 -22.67
N VAL A 523 2.68 17.03 -21.65
CA VAL A 523 1.51 16.20 -21.36
C VAL A 523 0.47 16.31 -22.47
N LEU A 524 0.17 17.51 -22.97
CA LEU A 524 -0.77 17.74 -24.07
C LEU A 524 -0.31 17.10 -25.39
N ARG A 525 0.99 17.17 -25.70
CA ARG A 525 1.61 16.51 -26.87
C ARG A 525 1.39 14.99 -26.86
N ARG A 526 1.53 14.38 -25.68
CA ARG A 526 1.41 12.93 -25.51
C ARG A 526 -0.05 12.44 -25.52
N LEU A 527 -0.98 13.30 -25.11
CA LEU A 527 -2.41 12.98 -25.02
C LEU A 527 -3.21 13.27 -26.30
N GLY A 528 -2.57 13.74 -27.37
CA GLY A 528 -3.18 13.83 -28.70
C GLY A 528 -4.39 14.78 -28.80
N VAL A 529 -4.42 15.86 -28.01
CA VAL A 529 -5.47 16.89 -28.15
C VAL A 529 -5.35 17.52 -29.55
N PRO A 530 -6.43 17.56 -30.35
CA PRO A 530 -6.36 17.89 -31.78
C PRO A 530 -5.83 19.30 -32.05
N GLU A 531 -4.95 19.42 -33.06
CA GLU A 531 -4.61 20.70 -33.69
C GLU A 531 -5.82 21.26 -34.45
N PRO A 532 -6.04 22.58 -34.45
CA PRO A 532 -7.08 23.18 -35.28
C PRO A 532 -6.72 23.08 -36.77
N ALA A 533 -7.68 22.58 -37.56
CA ALA A 533 -7.57 22.29 -38.98
C ALA A 533 -7.18 23.50 -39.87
N ALA A 534 -6.36 23.24 -40.90
CA ALA A 534 -6.03 24.17 -41.99
C ALA A 534 -7.03 24.04 -43.17
N PRO A 535 -7.26 25.10 -43.98
CA PRO A 535 -8.36 25.13 -44.96
C PRO A 535 -8.05 24.38 -46.28
N PRO A 536 -9.09 23.93 -47.02
CA PRO A 536 -8.95 23.10 -48.22
C PRO A 536 -8.78 23.94 -49.49
N GLY A 537 -7.89 23.52 -50.40
CA GLY A 537 -7.84 24.11 -51.75
C GLY A 537 -6.59 23.74 -52.56
N GLY A 538 -6.66 22.63 -53.30
CA GLY A 538 -5.67 22.30 -54.34
C GLY A 538 -5.86 20.90 -54.92
N LEU A 539 -6.55 20.80 -56.06
CA LEU A 539 -6.67 19.55 -56.82
C LEU A 539 -5.31 19.15 -57.45
N PRO A 540 -4.83 17.90 -57.30
CA PRO A 540 -3.53 17.49 -57.88
C PRO A 540 -3.61 17.18 -59.38
N LYS A 541 -2.49 17.34 -60.09
CA LYS A 541 -2.35 17.26 -61.56
C LYS A 541 -2.32 15.84 -62.16
N ASP A 542 -2.29 14.77 -61.35
CA ASP A 542 -1.87 13.42 -61.80
C ASP A 542 -3.00 12.41 -62.12
N GLY A 543 -4.27 12.81 -62.07
CA GLY A 543 -5.41 11.92 -62.33
C GLY A 543 -5.57 10.79 -61.28
N PRO A 544 -6.69 10.03 -61.31
CA PRO A 544 -7.01 9.05 -60.25
C PRO A 544 -6.00 7.89 -60.15
N ALA A 545 -5.44 7.44 -61.27
CA ALA A 545 -4.43 6.38 -61.29
C ALA A 545 -3.07 6.81 -60.70
N GLY A 546 -2.65 8.06 -60.95
CA GLY A 546 -1.42 8.62 -60.37
C GLY A 546 -1.54 8.82 -58.86
N LEU A 547 -2.69 9.33 -58.40
CA LEU A 547 -3.00 9.47 -56.97
C LEU A 547 -2.99 8.13 -56.24
N ARG A 548 -3.57 7.08 -56.85
CA ARG A 548 -3.55 5.72 -56.30
C ARG A 548 -2.13 5.16 -56.19
N ALA A 549 -1.29 5.35 -57.20
CA ALA A 549 0.10 4.88 -57.18
C ALA A 549 0.91 5.58 -56.08
N GLN A 550 0.74 6.90 -55.92
CA GLN A 550 1.36 7.67 -54.84
C GLN A 550 0.88 7.20 -53.46
N ALA A 551 -0.43 6.96 -53.30
CA ALA A 551 -0.98 6.44 -52.06
C ALA A 551 -0.39 5.07 -51.69
N ARG A 552 -0.26 4.15 -52.66
CA ARG A 552 0.36 2.84 -52.44
C ARG A 552 1.84 2.95 -52.05
N ALA A 553 2.58 3.88 -52.63
CA ALA A 553 3.96 4.15 -52.23
C ALA A 553 4.03 4.63 -50.76
N CYS A 554 3.11 5.51 -50.36
CA CYS A 554 3.01 5.97 -48.97
C CYS A 554 2.64 4.82 -48.01
N LEU A 555 1.70 3.95 -48.38
CA LEU A 555 1.33 2.76 -47.59
C LEU A 555 2.47 1.75 -47.46
N ALA A 556 3.25 1.55 -48.53
CA ALA A 556 4.44 0.68 -48.49
C ALA A 556 5.50 1.25 -47.54
N HIS A 557 5.78 2.56 -47.63
CA HIS A 557 6.71 3.23 -46.73
C HIS A 557 6.23 3.20 -45.27
N PHE A 558 4.93 3.39 -45.02
CA PHE A 558 4.35 3.19 -43.69
C PHE A 558 4.55 1.75 -43.18
N GLY A 559 4.38 0.74 -44.04
CA GLY A 559 4.62 -0.66 -43.67
C GLY A 559 6.07 -0.97 -43.26
N GLU A 560 7.04 -0.27 -43.86
CA GLU A 560 8.48 -0.43 -43.55
C GLU A 560 8.92 0.37 -42.32
N TYR A 561 8.43 1.61 -42.14
CA TYR A 561 8.97 2.56 -41.16
C TYR A 561 7.99 3.00 -40.05
N GLY A 562 6.71 2.62 -40.14
CA GLY A 562 5.69 2.95 -39.13
C GLY A 562 5.33 4.45 -39.04
N THR A 563 5.59 5.23 -40.08
CA THR A 563 5.41 6.68 -40.14
C THR A 563 3.94 7.08 -40.31
N VAL A 564 3.27 7.47 -39.21
CA VAL A 564 1.84 7.89 -39.20
C VAL A 564 1.51 8.97 -40.24
N ARG A 565 2.48 9.85 -40.53
CA ARG A 565 2.34 10.90 -41.56
C ARG A 565 2.09 10.34 -42.96
N ASP A 566 2.74 9.24 -43.32
CA ASP A 566 2.59 8.64 -44.65
C ASP A 566 1.23 7.92 -44.78
N LEU A 567 0.72 7.40 -43.67
CA LEU A 567 -0.64 6.84 -43.60
C LEU A 567 -1.71 7.91 -43.78
N ASP A 568 -1.58 9.05 -43.09
CA ASP A 568 -2.48 10.21 -43.25
C ASP A 568 -2.44 10.76 -44.68
N GLU A 569 -1.25 10.82 -45.29
CA GLU A 569 -1.09 11.26 -46.69
C GLU A 569 -1.69 10.25 -47.68
N ALA A 570 -1.53 8.94 -47.46
CA ALA A 570 -2.15 7.91 -48.28
C ALA A 570 -3.68 8.01 -48.27
N ILE A 571 -4.29 8.22 -47.09
CA ILE A 571 -5.75 8.40 -46.95
C ILE A 571 -6.22 9.63 -47.72
N ARG A 572 -5.50 10.75 -47.60
CA ARG A 572 -5.81 11.99 -48.34
C ARG A 572 -5.76 11.78 -49.85
N LEU A 573 -4.75 11.05 -50.34
CA LEU A 573 -4.57 10.73 -51.77
C LEU A 573 -5.67 9.78 -52.28
N LEU A 574 -6.02 8.74 -51.52
CA LEU A 574 -7.10 7.81 -51.86
C LEU A 574 -8.48 8.49 -51.86
N GLY A 575 -8.75 9.37 -50.88
CA GLY A 575 -9.96 10.20 -50.86
C GLY A 575 -10.06 11.13 -52.08
N SER A 576 -8.93 11.70 -52.51
CA SER A 576 -8.89 12.52 -53.73
C SER A 576 -9.09 11.68 -54.99
N ALA A 577 -8.54 10.46 -55.03
CA ALA A 577 -8.68 9.54 -56.16
C ALA A 577 -10.13 9.04 -56.33
N THR A 578 -10.82 8.70 -55.22
CA THR A 578 -12.23 8.25 -55.26
C THR A 578 -13.17 9.35 -55.76
N GLN A 579 -12.92 10.61 -55.41
CA GLN A 579 -13.70 11.76 -55.91
C GLN A 579 -13.44 12.06 -57.39
N ALA A 580 -12.21 11.83 -57.86
CA ALA A 580 -11.83 12.06 -59.25
C ALA A 580 -12.29 10.95 -60.21
N GLU A 581 -12.42 9.71 -59.74
CA GLU A 581 -12.75 8.54 -60.56
C GLU A 581 -14.25 8.49 -60.91
N ARG A 582 -14.56 8.32 -62.20
CA ARG A 582 -15.95 8.28 -62.71
C ARG A 582 -16.47 6.87 -62.98
N ARG A 583 -15.60 5.88 -63.20
CA ARG A 583 -16.03 4.50 -63.48
C ARG A 583 -16.38 3.76 -62.19
N THR A 584 -17.60 3.23 -62.09
CA THR A 584 -18.11 2.57 -60.87
C THR A 584 -17.23 1.42 -60.38
N ALA A 585 -16.77 0.55 -61.29
CA ALA A 585 -15.93 -0.60 -60.93
C ALA A 585 -14.54 -0.18 -60.41
N GLU A 586 -13.87 0.77 -61.06
CA GLU A 586 -12.55 1.26 -60.62
C GLU A 586 -12.65 2.07 -59.31
N ARG A 587 -13.74 2.82 -59.14
CA ARG A 587 -14.05 3.56 -57.92
C ARG A 587 -14.29 2.62 -56.74
N ALA A 588 -14.99 1.50 -56.94
CA ALA A 588 -15.20 0.48 -55.90
C ALA A 588 -13.87 -0.11 -55.40
N VAL A 589 -12.91 -0.34 -56.29
CA VAL A 589 -11.58 -0.82 -55.90
C VAL A 589 -10.81 0.22 -55.08
N LEU A 590 -10.91 1.51 -55.44
CA LEU A 590 -10.31 2.61 -54.67
C LEU A 590 -10.93 2.73 -53.28
N TYR A 591 -12.24 2.57 -53.17
CA TYR A 591 -12.94 2.54 -51.88
C TYR A 591 -12.49 1.38 -50.99
N GLY A 592 -12.19 0.21 -51.57
CA GLY A 592 -11.62 -0.91 -50.82
C GLY A 592 -10.24 -0.60 -50.24
N GLU A 593 -9.37 0.05 -51.02
CA GLU A 593 -8.04 0.48 -50.53
C GLU A 593 -8.14 1.61 -49.49
N LEU A 594 -9.11 2.52 -49.66
CA LEU A 594 -9.39 3.58 -48.69
C LEU A 594 -9.89 3.00 -47.35
N ALA A 595 -10.81 2.03 -47.39
CA ALA A 595 -11.32 1.37 -46.19
C ALA A 595 -10.21 0.66 -45.40
N ASP A 596 -9.32 -0.06 -46.09
CA ASP A 596 -8.16 -0.72 -45.45
C ASP A 596 -7.19 0.31 -44.84
N ALA A 597 -6.90 1.41 -45.53
CA ALA A 597 -6.04 2.47 -45.01
C ALA A 597 -6.63 3.17 -43.77
N LEU A 598 -7.94 3.45 -43.77
CA LEU A 598 -8.65 4.04 -42.63
C LEU A 598 -8.69 3.08 -41.43
N LEU A 599 -8.92 1.79 -41.67
CA LEU A 599 -8.88 0.77 -40.62
C LEU A 599 -7.47 0.65 -40.00
N ARG A 600 -6.41 0.68 -40.82
CA ARG A 600 -5.02 0.72 -40.33
C ARG A 600 -4.74 1.97 -39.52
N ARG A 601 -5.27 3.13 -39.92
CA ARG A 601 -5.11 4.37 -39.14
C ARG A 601 -5.78 4.26 -37.78
N TRP A 602 -6.98 3.69 -37.73
CA TRP A 602 -7.68 3.42 -36.48
C TRP A 602 -6.89 2.47 -35.57
N LEU A 603 -6.31 1.39 -36.11
CA LEU A 603 -5.47 0.45 -35.35
C LEU A 603 -4.23 1.12 -34.72
N VAL A 604 -3.65 2.10 -35.40
CA VAL A 604 -2.50 2.88 -34.89
C VAL A 604 -2.93 4.00 -33.94
N ARG A 605 -4.05 4.66 -34.25
CA ARG A 605 -4.61 5.80 -33.52
C ARG A 605 -6.14 5.69 -33.51
N PRO A 606 -6.75 5.16 -32.43
CA PRO A 606 -8.19 4.92 -32.39
C PRO A 606 -8.96 6.25 -32.35
N LEU A 607 -9.41 6.69 -33.51
CA LEU A 607 -10.33 7.82 -33.70
C LEU A 607 -11.69 7.26 -34.14
N PRO A 608 -12.79 7.47 -33.38
CA PRO A 608 -14.10 6.93 -33.74
C PRO A 608 -14.66 7.45 -35.07
N GLU A 609 -14.16 8.60 -35.55
CA GLU A 609 -14.56 9.19 -36.84
C GLU A 609 -14.05 8.38 -38.04
N ASP A 610 -12.87 7.74 -37.91
CA ASP A 610 -12.24 6.95 -38.97
C ASP A 610 -13.05 5.71 -39.33
N LEU A 611 -13.68 5.08 -38.33
CA LEU A 611 -14.49 3.88 -38.54
C LEU A 611 -15.77 4.16 -39.34
N ARG A 612 -16.35 5.36 -39.21
CA ARG A 612 -17.52 5.75 -39.99
C ARG A 612 -17.17 5.92 -41.47
N GLU A 613 -16.08 6.63 -41.74
CA GLU A 613 -15.57 6.83 -43.09
C GLU A 613 -15.11 5.48 -43.71
N ALA A 614 -14.51 4.62 -42.90
CA ALA A 614 -14.13 3.26 -43.31
C ALA A 614 -15.35 2.41 -43.64
N LEU A 615 -16.44 2.52 -42.88
CA LEU A 615 -17.69 1.80 -43.14
C LEU A 615 -18.30 2.22 -44.48
N ASP A 616 -18.42 3.53 -44.71
CA ASP A 616 -18.94 4.07 -45.97
C ASP A 616 -18.06 3.61 -47.16
N ALA A 617 -16.74 3.66 -47.01
CA ALA A 617 -15.81 3.17 -48.02
C ALA A 617 -15.96 1.65 -48.26
N ALA A 618 -16.03 0.83 -47.20
CA ALA A 618 -16.18 -0.62 -47.32
C ALA A 618 -17.50 -1.03 -48.00
N GLN A 619 -18.61 -0.36 -47.67
CA GLN A 619 -19.91 -0.59 -48.31
C GLN A 619 -19.89 -0.26 -49.81
N ASN A 620 -19.25 0.85 -50.19
CA ASN A 620 -19.09 1.22 -51.60
C ASN A 620 -18.17 0.25 -52.38
N ALA A 621 -17.26 -0.45 -51.68
CA ALA A 621 -16.33 -1.40 -52.28
C ALA A 621 -16.96 -2.77 -52.62
N LEU A 622 -18.13 -3.11 -52.05
CA LEU A 622 -18.79 -4.41 -52.24
C LEU A 622 -19.14 -4.72 -53.71
N THR A 623 -19.34 -3.70 -54.53
CA THR A 623 -19.62 -3.86 -55.97
C THR A 623 -18.40 -4.24 -56.81
N GLY A 624 -17.19 -4.17 -56.22
CA GLY A 624 -15.92 -4.34 -56.92
C GLY A 624 -15.24 -5.69 -56.67
N LYS A 625 -14.89 -6.01 -55.41
CA LYS A 625 -14.08 -7.18 -55.06
C LYS A 625 -14.65 -7.98 -53.88
N PRO A 626 -14.56 -9.31 -53.88
CA PRO A 626 -15.04 -10.14 -52.76
C PRO A 626 -14.28 -9.88 -51.45
N GLN A 627 -13.00 -9.48 -51.48
CA GLN A 627 -12.27 -9.04 -50.27
C GLN A 627 -12.97 -7.91 -49.49
N ALA A 628 -13.80 -7.09 -50.14
CA ALA A 628 -14.51 -6.00 -49.48
C ALA A 628 -15.45 -6.50 -48.37
N TYR A 629 -15.99 -7.74 -48.48
CA TYR A 629 -16.80 -8.35 -47.42
C TYR A 629 -15.98 -8.61 -46.15
N LEU A 630 -14.72 -9.03 -46.30
CA LEU A 630 -13.82 -9.24 -45.17
C LEU A 630 -13.44 -7.90 -44.49
N THR A 631 -13.08 -6.89 -45.28
CA THR A 631 -12.77 -5.54 -44.75
C THR A 631 -14.00 -4.92 -44.08
N LEU A 632 -15.18 -5.07 -44.66
CA LEU A 632 -16.44 -4.61 -44.07
C LEU A 632 -16.69 -5.28 -42.71
N ALA A 633 -16.50 -6.60 -42.61
CA ALA A 633 -16.67 -7.33 -41.36
C ALA A 633 -15.69 -6.85 -40.27
N GLN A 634 -14.43 -6.60 -40.63
CA GLN A 634 -13.43 -6.06 -39.71
C GLN A 634 -13.78 -4.65 -39.22
N VAL A 635 -14.29 -3.78 -40.11
CA VAL A 635 -14.75 -2.43 -39.72
C VAL A 635 -15.95 -2.51 -38.78
N LEU A 636 -16.93 -3.38 -39.08
CA LEU A 636 -18.11 -3.59 -38.23
C LEU A 636 -17.74 -4.15 -36.84
N GLU A 637 -16.80 -5.08 -36.78
CA GLU A 637 -16.25 -5.61 -35.52
C GLU A 637 -15.56 -4.50 -34.71
N ALA A 638 -14.70 -3.69 -35.34
CA ALA A 638 -14.05 -2.55 -34.71
C ALA A 638 -15.06 -1.49 -34.21
N MET A 639 -16.15 -1.25 -34.96
CA MET A 639 -17.22 -0.36 -34.50
C MET A 639 -17.96 -0.93 -33.29
N ALA A 640 -18.19 -2.25 -33.24
CA ALA A 640 -18.78 -2.90 -32.08
C ALA A 640 -17.88 -2.73 -30.84
N ASP A 641 -16.56 -2.86 -30.97
CA ASP A 641 -15.58 -2.59 -29.89
C ASP A 641 -15.66 -1.16 -29.35
N GLU A 642 -15.73 -0.17 -30.25
CA GLU A 642 -15.80 1.23 -29.87
C GLU A 642 -17.14 1.57 -29.19
N VAL A 643 -18.24 0.93 -29.60
CA VAL A 643 -19.55 1.08 -28.97
C VAL A 643 -19.57 0.43 -27.58
N GLU A 644 -19.11 -0.81 -27.45
CA GLU A 644 -19.06 -1.53 -26.16
C GLU A 644 -18.13 -0.86 -25.13
N SER A 645 -17.03 -0.28 -25.59
CA SER A 645 -16.12 0.50 -24.75
C SER A 645 -16.63 1.91 -24.41
N GLY A 646 -17.75 2.34 -25.00
CA GLY A 646 -18.36 3.65 -24.78
C GLY A 646 -17.61 4.81 -25.44
N ARG A 647 -16.63 4.53 -26.31
CA ARG A 647 -15.85 5.54 -27.06
C ARG A 647 -16.61 6.08 -28.27
N LEU A 648 -17.48 5.27 -28.86
CA LEU A 648 -18.36 5.67 -29.96
C LEU A 648 -19.82 5.66 -29.49
N SER A 649 -20.47 6.81 -29.57
CA SER A 649 -21.87 6.96 -29.16
C SER A 649 -22.81 6.22 -30.12
N THR A 650 -23.80 5.51 -29.56
CA THR A 650 -24.89 4.87 -30.30
C THR A 650 -25.69 5.87 -31.17
N LEU A 651 -25.73 7.15 -30.77
CA LEU A 651 -26.39 8.23 -31.52
C LEU A 651 -25.69 8.56 -32.84
N LEU A 652 -24.39 8.27 -32.93
CA LEU A 652 -23.55 8.50 -34.11
C LEU A 652 -23.52 7.29 -35.06
N MET A 653 -24.33 6.25 -34.79
CA MET A 653 -24.47 5.08 -35.63
C MET A 653 -25.20 5.38 -36.96
N PRO A 654 -24.84 4.67 -38.04
CA PRO A 654 -25.57 4.73 -39.30
C PRO A 654 -27.08 4.50 -39.12
N GLU A 655 -27.88 5.13 -39.98
CA GLU A 655 -29.34 5.06 -39.90
C GLU A 655 -29.86 3.61 -39.94
N TRP A 656 -29.29 2.77 -40.80
CA TRP A 656 -29.69 1.36 -40.90
C TRP A 656 -29.45 0.58 -39.59
N VAL A 657 -28.38 0.87 -38.84
CA VAL A 657 -28.09 0.24 -37.54
C VAL A 657 -29.15 0.66 -36.53
N ARG A 658 -29.46 1.97 -36.47
CA ARG A 658 -30.48 2.50 -35.56
C ARG A 658 -31.87 1.99 -35.88
N LEU A 659 -32.20 1.83 -37.17
CA LEU A 659 -33.47 1.26 -37.61
C LEU A 659 -33.60 -0.22 -37.23
N GLN A 660 -32.53 -1.00 -37.36
CA GLN A 660 -32.52 -2.41 -36.96
C GLN A 660 -32.53 -2.60 -35.44
N ALA A 661 -31.92 -1.69 -34.67
CA ALA A 661 -32.00 -1.66 -33.21
C ALA A 661 -33.36 -1.15 -32.68
N ALA A 662 -34.14 -0.47 -33.52
CA ALA A 662 -35.50 0.02 -33.24
C ALA A 662 -35.61 0.75 -31.87
N ALA A 663 -36.51 0.29 -30.99
CA ALA A 663 -36.73 0.89 -29.67
C ALA A 663 -35.54 0.77 -28.70
N GLY A 664 -34.53 -0.04 -29.02
CA GLY A 664 -33.30 -0.22 -28.25
C GLY A 664 -32.07 0.43 -28.88
N ALA A 665 -32.24 1.46 -29.73
CA ALA A 665 -31.11 2.16 -30.37
C ALA A 665 -30.13 2.83 -29.38
N ASP A 666 -30.54 3.05 -28.13
CA ASP A 666 -29.68 3.54 -27.05
C ASP A 666 -28.97 2.41 -26.27
N ASP A 667 -29.35 1.14 -26.50
CA ASP A 667 -28.74 -0.01 -25.85
C ASP A 667 -27.45 -0.43 -26.59
N VAL A 668 -26.32 -0.20 -25.93
CA VAL A 668 -24.96 -0.53 -26.40
C VAL A 668 -24.84 -1.99 -26.85
N ARG A 669 -25.42 -2.94 -26.10
CA ARG A 669 -25.33 -4.37 -26.42
C ARG A 669 -26.16 -4.71 -27.65
N LEU A 670 -27.32 -4.11 -27.81
CA LEU A 670 -28.17 -4.33 -28.99
C LEU A 670 -27.55 -3.75 -30.25
N VAL A 671 -26.95 -2.55 -30.15
CA VAL A 671 -26.24 -1.94 -31.28
C VAL A 671 -25.03 -2.78 -31.68
N ALA A 672 -24.25 -3.28 -30.72
CA ALA A 672 -23.13 -4.18 -30.98
C ALA A 672 -23.60 -5.49 -31.65
N SER A 673 -24.70 -6.11 -31.19
CA SER A 673 -25.22 -7.34 -31.81
C SER A 673 -25.73 -7.13 -33.24
N VAL A 674 -26.32 -5.97 -33.55
CA VAL A 674 -26.70 -5.60 -34.92
C VAL A 674 -25.47 -5.50 -35.82
N LEU A 675 -24.41 -4.81 -35.38
CA LEU A 675 -23.16 -4.68 -36.13
C LEU A 675 -22.51 -6.05 -36.38
N LEU A 676 -22.39 -6.88 -35.34
CA LEU A 676 -21.81 -8.23 -35.43
C LEU A 676 -22.65 -9.17 -36.30
N SER A 677 -23.98 -9.10 -36.22
CA SER A 677 -24.86 -9.90 -37.09
C SER A 677 -24.74 -9.50 -38.57
N THR A 678 -24.48 -8.22 -38.84
CA THR A 678 -24.24 -7.74 -40.21
C THR A 678 -22.86 -8.18 -40.72
N ALA A 679 -21.86 -8.20 -39.84
CA ALA A 679 -20.54 -8.75 -40.15
C ALA A 679 -20.62 -10.25 -40.48
N ASP A 680 -21.34 -11.05 -39.67
CA ASP A 680 -21.58 -12.48 -39.93
C ASP A 680 -22.28 -12.69 -41.28
N ALA A 681 -23.34 -11.93 -41.58
CA ALA A 681 -24.04 -12.03 -42.85
C ALA A 681 -23.12 -11.75 -44.06
N GLY A 682 -22.22 -10.76 -43.95
CA GLY A 682 -21.23 -10.46 -44.98
C GLY A 682 -20.18 -11.56 -45.14
N LEU A 683 -19.76 -12.20 -44.04
CA LEU A 683 -18.80 -13.31 -44.07
C LEU A 683 -19.44 -14.61 -44.57
N ALA A 684 -20.72 -14.84 -44.28
CA ALA A 684 -21.48 -15.99 -44.77
C ALA A 684 -21.53 -16.04 -46.30
N GLU A 685 -21.60 -14.88 -46.97
CA GLU A 685 -21.52 -14.78 -48.44
C GLU A 685 -20.21 -15.35 -48.99
N LEU A 686 -19.11 -15.26 -48.24
CA LEU A 686 -17.80 -15.80 -48.62
C LEU A 686 -17.65 -17.28 -48.26
N THR A 687 -18.24 -17.75 -47.15
CA THR A 687 -18.05 -19.13 -46.67
C THR A 687 -19.06 -20.12 -47.26
N ASP A 688 -20.30 -19.70 -47.52
CA ASP A 688 -21.42 -20.61 -47.81
C ASP A 688 -21.67 -20.74 -49.33
N SER A 689 -21.30 -19.73 -50.13
CA SER A 689 -21.52 -19.66 -51.59
C SER A 689 -20.44 -20.39 -52.41
N ARG A 690 -20.54 -21.73 -52.50
CA ARG A 690 -19.44 -22.61 -52.97
C ARG A 690 -18.79 -22.38 -54.35
N PRO A 691 -19.40 -21.86 -55.44
CA PRO A 691 -18.66 -21.72 -56.70
C PRO A 691 -18.31 -20.28 -57.12
N ARG A 692 -18.64 -19.25 -56.32
CA ARG A 692 -18.57 -17.85 -56.79
C ARG A 692 -17.22 -17.15 -56.55
N PHE A 693 -16.41 -17.66 -55.61
CA PHE A 693 -15.23 -16.92 -55.09
C PHE A 693 -13.97 -17.77 -54.87
N ASP A 694 -13.90 -19.00 -55.41
CA ASP A 694 -12.73 -19.88 -55.29
C ASP A 694 -11.48 -19.38 -56.05
N ASP A 695 -11.62 -18.33 -56.88
CA ASP A 695 -10.54 -17.76 -57.69
C ASP A 695 -9.45 -17.03 -56.87
N VAL A 696 -9.66 -16.80 -55.56
CA VAL A 696 -8.72 -16.07 -54.69
C VAL A 696 -8.20 -16.99 -53.58
N PRO A 697 -6.95 -17.48 -53.68
CA PRO A 697 -6.36 -18.39 -52.68
C PRO A 697 -6.40 -17.81 -51.26
N GLY A 698 -6.77 -18.64 -50.27
CA GLY A 698 -6.79 -18.29 -48.84
C GLY A 698 -7.86 -17.31 -48.38
N LEU A 699 -8.66 -16.71 -49.28
CA LEU A 699 -9.73 -15.77 -48.88
C LEU A 699 -10.82 -16.46 -48.06
N ARG A 700 -11.15 -17.70 -48.42
CA ARG A 700 -12.19 -18.49 -47.74
C ARG A 700 -11.78 -18.88 -46.33
N GLU A 701 -10.54 -19.31 -46.13
CA GLU A 701 -9.97 -19.60 -44.80
C GLU A 701 -9.94 -18.34 -43.92
N ALA A 702 -9.46 -17.22 -44.48
CA ALA A 702 -9.45 -15.94 -43.77
C ALA A 702 -10.86 -15.48 -43.38
N ALA A 703 -11.85 -15.69 -44.26
CA ALA A 703 -13.26 -15.40 -43.99
C ALA A 703 -13.85 -16.35 -42.94
N ALA A 704 -13.56 -17.64 -42.99
CA ALA A 704 -14.01 -18.62 -41.99
C ALA A 704 -13.43 -18.31 -40.61
N ALA A 705 -12.12 -18.03 -40.53
CA ALA A 705 -11.46 -17.63 -39.28
C ALA A 705 -12.05 -16.31 -38.72
N ALA A 706 -12.36 -15.33 -39.58
CA ALA A 706 -13.04 -14.11 -39.17
C ALA A 706 -14.48 -14.38 -38.70
N ARG A 707 -15.22 -15.25 -39.40
CA ARG A 707 -16.61 -15.58 -39.08
C ARG A 707 -16.72 -16.30 -37.75
N ILE A 708 -15.81 -17.23 -37.45
CA ILE A 708 -15.74 -17.91 -36.15
C ILE A 708 -15.54 -16.89 -35.02
N ARG A 709 -14.62 -15.91 -35.18
CA ARG A 709 -14.42 -14.85 -34.17
C ARG A 709 -15.68 -14.01 -33.96
N VAL A 710 -16.31 -13.58 -35.06
CA VAL A 710 -17.56 -12.79 -35.01
C VAL A 710 -18.69 -13.59 -34.35
N LEU A 711 -18.87 -14.87 -34.69
CA LEU A 711 -19.90 -15.74 -34.12
C LEU A 711 -19.70 -15.98 -32.62
N ARG A 712 -18.47 -16.22 -32.15
CA ARG A 712 -18.16 -16.35 -30.71
C ARG A 712 -18.56 -15.09 -29.95
N ARG A 713 -18.24 -13.91 -30.51
CA ARG A 713 -18.61 -12.63 -29.90
C ARG A 713 -20.11 -12.39 -29.93
N LEU A 714 -20.78 -12.72 -31.04
CA LEU A 714 -22.22 -12.60 -31.20
C LEU A 714 -23.01 -13.55 -30.27
N ALA A 715 -22.46 -14.74 -29.98
CA ALA A 715 -23.05 -15.68 -29.04
C ALA A 715 -23.19 -15.07 -27.63
N VAL A 716 -22.16 -14.34 -27.17
CA VAL A 716 -22.14 -13.66 -25.86
C VAL A 716 -22.94 -12.36 -25.86
N THR A 717 -22.84 -11.57 -26.92
CA THR A 717 -23.53 -10.26 -27.03
C THR A 717 -25.05 -10.44 -27.07
N GLY A 718 -25.52 -11.56 -27.64
CA GLY A 718 -26.93 -11.91 -27.72
C GLY A 718 -27.56 -11.55 -29.07
N ALA A 719 -28.81 -11.97 -29.26
CA ALA A 719 -29.53 -11.75 -30.50
C ALA A 719 -29.86 -10.26 -30.71
N PRO A 720 -29.85 -9.74 -31.95
CA PRO A 720 -30.51 -8.48 -32.25
C PRO A 720 -32.03 -8.65 -32.09
N TYR A 721 -32.56 -8.23 -30.94
CA TYR A 721 -33.98 -8.29 -30.61
C TYR A 721 -34.77 -7.30 -31.47
N GLY A 722 -35.25 -7.78 -32.61
CA GLY A 722 -36.08 -6.99 -33.53
C GLY A 722 -36.52 -7.73 -34.80
N LEU A 723 -35.80 -8.79 -35.20
CA LEU A 723 -36.03 -9.45 -36.50
C LEU A 723 -36.71 -10.84 -36.44
N ARG A 724 -36.70 -11.54 -35.29
CA ARG A 724 -37.19 -12.95 -35.20
C ARG A 724 -37.92 -13.35 -33.89
N GLY A 725 -38.39 -12.39 -33.09
CA GLY A 725 -39.06 -12.65 -31.81
C GLY A 725 -38.09 -12.93 -30.64
N PRO A 726 -38.58 -13.13 -29.40
CA PRO A 726 -37.75 -13.33 -28.23
C PRO A 726 -37.14 -14.74 -28.22
N VAL A 727 -35.93 -14.89 -28.76
CA VAL A 727 -35.09 -16.07 -28.53
C VAL A 727 -34.46 -15.93 -27.15
N ARG A 728 -34.53 -16.99 -26.34
CA ARG A 728 -33.87 -16.98 -25.02
C ARG A 728 -32.35 -16.84 -25.20
N PRO A 729 -31.65 -16.04 -24.38
CA PRO A 729 -30.21 -15.84 -24.51
C PRO A 729 -29.42 -17.16 -24.53
N GLU A 730 -29.83 -18.13 -23.72
CA GLU A 730 -29.20 -19.44 -23.63
C GLU A 730 -29.34 -20.27 -24.91
N ASP A 731 -30.48 -20.20 -25.60
CA ASP A 731 -30.72 -20.91 -26.86
C ASP A 731 -29.99 -20.21 -28.02
N TRP A 732 -29.90 -18.88 -27.96
CA TRP A 732 -29.11 -18.10 -28.92
C TRP A 732 -27.63 -18.45 -28.83
N PHE A 733 -27.07 -18.50 -27.62
CA PHE A 733 -25.67 -18.85 -27.39
C PHE A 733 -25.35 -20.23 -27.99
N THR A 734 -26.16 -21.25 -27.65
CA THR A 734 -25.99 -22.61 -28.16
C THR A 734 -26.02 -22.64 -29.68
N ARG A 735 -27.06 -22.06 -30.30
CA ARG A 735 -27.23 -22.09 -31.76
C ARG A 735 -26.11 -21.36 -32.51
N THR A 736 -25.69 -20.20 -32.01
CA THR A 736 -24.64 -19.40 -32.64
C THR A 736 -23.28 -20.08 -32.54
N THR A 737 -23.00 -20.72 -31.41
CA THR A 737 -21.78 -21.51 -31.20
C THR A 737 -21.77 -22.77 -32.06
N GLN A 738 -22.92 -23.43 -32.24
CA GLN A 738 -23.07 -24.54 -33.20
C GLN A 738 -22.82 -24.09 -34.64
N THR A 739 -23.31 -22.91 -35.05
CA THR A 739 -22.98 -22.35 -36.36
C THR A 739 -21.46 -22.09 -36.50
N ALA A 740 -20.78 -21.67 -35.44
CA ALA A 740 -19.33 -21.53 -35.46
C ALA A 740 -18.62 -22.88 -35.64
N LEU A 741 -19.10 -23.95 -34.98
CA LEU A 741 -18.60 -25.32 -35.18
C LEU A 741 -18.78 -25.79 -36.63
N ASP A 742 -19.95 -25.52 -37.23
CA ASP A 742 -20.21 -25.84 -38.65
C ASP A 742 -19.23 -25.13 -39.59
N VAL A 743 -18.83 -23.89 -39.27
CA VAL A 743 -17.83 -23.14 -40.04
C VAL A 743 -16.42 -23.71 -39.84
N VAL A 744 -16.08 -24.21 -38.64
CA VAL A 744 -14.78 -24.88 -38.40
C VAL A 744 -14.62 -26.13 -39.25
N GLN A 745 -15.70 -26.86 -39.52
CA GLN A 745 -15.65 -28.04 -40.41
C GLN A 745 -15.13 -27.70 -41.81
N LEU A 746 -15.29 -26.46 -42.28
CA LEU A 746 -14.72 -26.01 -43.56
C LEU A 746 -13.19 -25.88 -43.54
N LEU A 747 -12.59 -25.73 -42.35
CA LEU A 747 -11.14 -25.61 -42.15
C LEU A 747 -10.46 -26.97 -41.91
N LEU A 748 -11.23 -28.02 -41.59
CA LEU A 748 -10.70 -29.37 -41.40
C LEU A 748 -10.39 -30.10 -42.71
N ASP A 749 -10.91 -29.61 -43.83
CA ASP A 749 -10.65 -30.14 -45.17
C ASP A 749 -9.25 -29.73 -45.74
N ASP A 750 -8.45 -28.97 -44.97
CA ASP A 750 -7.13 -28.46 -45.36
C ASP A 750 -5.98 -29.44 -45.01
N GLU A 751 -4.79 -29.25 -45.60
CA GLU A 751 -3.61 -30.10 -45.38
C GLU A 751 -3.06 -30.05 -43.94
N ARG A 752 -3.48 -29.06 -43.12
CA ARG A 752 -3.06 -28.86 -41.72
C ARG A 752 -4.25 -28.63 -40.77
N PRO A 753 -4.98 -29.69 -40.36
CA PRO A 753 -6.21 -29.57 -39.58
C PRO A 753 -5.98 -29.22 -38.09
N GLU A 754 -4.73 -29.21 -37.61
CA GLU A 754 -4.42 -29.13 -36.17
C GLU A 754 -4.93 -27.81 -35.56
N SER A 755 -4.76 -26.70 -36.27
CA SER A 755 -5.27 -25.39 -35.83
C SER A 755 -6.79 -25.33 -35.81
N ALA A 756 -7.46 -26.03 -36.72
CA ALA A 756 -8.91 -26.12 -36.76
C ALA A 756 -9.45 -26.98 -35.60
N LEU A 757 -8.78 -28.09 -35.27
CA LEU A 757 -9.09 -28.94 -34.10
C LEU A 757 -8.98 -28.15 -32.78
N LEU A 758 -7.94 -27.32 -32.63
CA LEU A 758 -7.82 -26.45 -31.45
C LEU A 758 -8.99 -25.46 -31.32
N VAL A 759 -9.46 -24.90 -32.44
CA VAL A 759 -10.61 -24.00 -32.45
C VAL A 759 -11.92 -24.77 -32.18
N GLU A 760 -12.09 -25.96 -32.76
CA GLU A 760 -13.25 -26.83 -32.51
C GLU A 760 -13.34 -27.20 -31.03
N GLY A 761 -12.26 -27.74 -30.47
CA GLY A 761 -12.19 -28.12 -29.06
C GLY A 761 -12.44 -26.93 -28.11
N GLY A 762 -11.93 -25.74 -28.45
CA GLY A 762 -12.22 -24.52 -27.69
C GLY A 762 -13.70 -24.09 -27.73
N LEU A 763 -14.38 -24.24 -28.87
CA LEU A 763 -15.83 -23.97 -29.00
C LEU A 763 -16.68 -25.00 -28.26
N LEU A 764 -16.29 -26.28 -28.33
CA LEU A 764 -16.94 -27.37 -27.58
C LEU A 764 -16.81 -27.15 -26.07
N LEU A 765 -15.64 -26.71 -25.60
CA LEU A 765 -15.43 -26.34 -24.19
C LEU A 765 -16.28 -25.14 -23.76
N GLU A 766 -16.50 -24.15 -24.64
CA GLU A 766 -17.43 -23.04 -24.37
C GLU A 766 -18.87 -23.52 -24.21
N LEU A 767 -19.31 -24.49 -25.02
CA LEU A 767 -20.62 -25.16 -24.84
C LEU A 767 -20.66 -25.95 -23.53
N ALA A 768 -19.61 -26.71 -23.21
CA ALA A 768 -19.53 -27.46 -21.95
C ALA A 768 -19.69 -26.53 -20.74
N ARG A 769 -18.98 -25.40 -20.71
CA ARG A 769 -19.12 -24.34 -19.70
C ARG A 769 -20.53 -23.78 -19.63
N HIS A 770 -21.14 -23.47 -20.78
CA HIS A 770 -22.52 -22.95 -20.88
C HIS A 770 -23.55 -23.90 -20.28
N TYR A 771 -23.51 -25.18 -20.64
CA TYR A 771 -24.42 -26.19 -20.11
C TYR A 771 -24.20 -26.49 -18.62
N ARG A 772 -22.99 -26.27 -18.08
CA ARG A 772 -22.73 -26.37 -16.63
C ARG A 772 -23.19 -25.14 -15.83
N GLY A 773 -23.59 -24.06 -16.51
CA GLY A 773 -23.93 -22.77 -15.90
C GLY A 773 -22.72 -21.91 -15.52
N GLU A 774 -21.53 -22.26 -16.02
CA GLU A 774 -20.25 -21.53 -15.81
C GLU A 774 -19.85 -20.71 -17.05
N GLY A 775 -20.67 -20.73 -18.10
CA GLY A 775 -20.45 -19.97 -19.32
C GLY A 775 -20.77 -18.48 -19.18
N PRO A 776 -20.44 -17.67 -20.21
CA PRO A 776 -20.68 -16.23 -20.21
C PRO A 776 -22.18 -15.86 -20.21
N VAL A 777 -23.05 -16.78 -20.59
CA VAL A 777 -24.52 -16.63 -20.57
C VAL A 777 -25.08 -17.56 -19.50
N ALA A 778 -25.81 -16.99 -18.54
CA ALA A 778 -26.37 -17.76 -17.43
C ALA A 778 -27.43 -18.77 -17.92
N ARG A 779 -27.27 -20.03 -17.54
CA ARG A 779 -28.22 -21.12 -17.79
C ARG A 779 -28.43 -21.90 -16.49
N ALA A 780 -29.67 -22.25 -16.18
CA ALA A 780 -29.97 -23.10 -15.03
C ALA A 780 -29.69 -24.55 -15.42
N ALA A 781 -28.56 -25.09 -14.94
CA ALA A 781 -28.16 -26.46 -15.26
C ALA A 781 -29.09 -27.48 -14.58
N ASP A 782 -29.87 -28.19 -15.40
CA ASP A 782 -30.56 -29.41 -14.98
C ASP A 782 -29.68 -30.66 -15.23
N GLU A 783 -30.20 -31.84 -14.90
CA GLU A 783 -29.44 -33.09 -15.08
C GLU A 783 -29.14 -33.38 -16.55
N GLN A 784 -30.03 -33.00 -17.47
CA GLN A 784 -29.83 -33.19 -18.90
C GLN A 784 -28.76 -32.23 -19.44
N ASP A 785 -28.70 -31.01 -18.92
CA ASP A 785 -27.65 -30.05 -19.22
C ASP A 785 -26.28 -30.52 -18.69
N ARG A 786 -26.21 -31.19 -17.54
CA ARG A 786 -24.95 -31.80 -17.07
C ARG A 786 -24.46 -32.90 -18.01
N ILE A 787 -25.37 -33.76 -18.49
CA ILE A 787 -25.05 -34.80 -19.48
C ILE A 787 -24.55 -34.17 -20.78
N ALA A 788 -25.21 -33.11 -21.26
CA ALA A 788 -24.79 -32.38 -22.45
C ALA A 788 -23.42 -31.72 -22.26
N SER A 789 -23.19 -31.07 -21.10
CA SER A 789 -21.91 -30.46 -20.73
C SER A 789 -20.78 -31.46 -20.80
N ARG A 790 -20.97 -32.64 -20.20
CA ARG A 790 -20.01 -33.73 -20.23
C ARG A 790 -19.74 -34.23 -21.64
N ALA A 791 -20.76 -34.46 -22.45
CA ALA A 791 -20.59 -34.93 -23.83
C ALA A 791 -19.79 -33.93 -24.69
N TYR A 792 -20.03 -32.63 -24.52
CA TYR A 792 -19.23 -31.59 -25.19
C TYR A 792 -17.79 -31.56 -24.70
N ALA A 793 -17.57 -31.74 -23.40
CA ALA A 793 -16.23 -31.76 -22.81
C ALA A 793 -15.41 -33.00 -23.21
N GLU A 794 -16.04 -34.17 -23.32
CA GLU A 794 -15.39 -35.40 -23.80
C GLU A 794 -14.89 -35.22 -25.24
N ARG A 795 -15.71 -34.64 -26.11
CA ARG A 795 -15.28 -34.33 -27.49
C ARG A 795 -14.21 -33.23 -27.53
N ALA A 796 -14.29 -32.23 -26.64
CA ALA A 796 -13.26 -31.21 -26.52
C ALA A 796 -11.91 -31.79 -26.05
N ASP A 797 -11.90 -32.76 -25.13
CA ASP A 797 -10.70 -33.49 -24.70
C ASP A 797 -10.02 -34.15 -25.91
N GLU A 798 -10.80 -34.90 -26.70
CA GLU A 798 -10.31 -35.57 -27.91
C GLU A 798 -9.73 -34.58 -28.95
N ASP A 799 -10.48 -33.54 -29.32
CA ASP A 799 -10.08 -32.58 -30.36
C ASP A 799 -8.88 -31.72 -29.92
N LEU A 800 -8.85 -31.27 -28.66
CA LEU A 800 -7.72 -30.50 -28.13
C LEU A 800 -6.46 -31.35 -28.02
N HIS A 801 -6.58 -32.60 -27.56
CA HIS A 801 -5.43 -33.50 -27.49
C HIS A 801 -4.84 -33.75 -28.88
N ALA A 802 -5.68 -34.10 -29.86
CA ALA A 802 -5.25 -34.35 -31.24
C ALA A 802 -4.66 -33.09 -31.89
N GLY A 803 -5.26 -31.92 -31.66
CA GLY A 803 -4.76 -30.65 -32.17
C GLY A 803 -3.40 -30.26 -31.57
N ILE A 804 -3.17 -30.51 -30.28
CA ILE A 804 -1.89 -30.23 -29.60
C ILE A 804 -0.79 -31.20 -30.06
N ASP A 805 -1.12 -32.49 -30.21
CA ASP A 805 -0.16 -33.53 -30.58
C ASP A 805 0.36 -33.37 -32.02
N GLY A 806 -0.47 -32.87 -32.93
CA GLY A 806 -0.07 -32.59 -34.32
C GLY A 806 0.64 -31.24 -34.52
N LEU A 807 0.62 -30.36 -33.53
CA LEU A 807 1.10 -28.99 -33.66
C LEU A 807 2.64 -28.93 -33.70
N ASP A 808 3.20 -28.09 -34.59
CA ASP A 808 4.61 -27.70 -34.49
C ASP A 808 4.77 -26.63 -33.41
N TRP A 809 5.24 -27.02 -32.23
CA TRP A 809 5.36 -26.14 -31.06
C TRP A 809 6.34 -24.99 -31.30
N GLU A 810 7.32 -25.13 -32.20
CA GLU A 810 8.29 -24.06 -32.50
C GLU A 810 7.66 -22.96 -33.36
N ALA A 811 6.62 -23.29 -34.14
CA ALA A 811 5.95 -22.36 -35.03
C ALA A 811 4.85 -21.53 -34.35
N VAL A 812 4.41 -21.91 -33.13
CA VAL A 812 3.26 -21.32 -32.45
C VAL A 812 3.69 -20.43 -31.28
N PRO A 813 3.11 -19.22 -31.11
CA PRO A 813 3.42 -18.36 -29.97
C PRO A 813 3.18 -19.04 -28.62
N GLU A 814 4.12 -18.88 -27.67
CA GLU A 814 4.04 -19.47 -26.32
C GLU A 814 2.70 -19.20 -25.62
N THR A 815 2.13 -17.99 -25.77
CA THR A 815 0.83 -17.63 -25.17
C THR A 815 -0.33 -18.46 -25.72
N GLN A 816 -0.28 -18.84 -27.00
CA GLN A 816 -1.32 -19.68 -27.62
C GLN A 816 -1.18 -21.13 -27.17
N LEU A 817 0.06 -21.64 -27.09
CA LEU A 817 0.36 -22.96 -26.52
C LEU A 817 -0.11 -23.08 -25.07
N CYS A 818 0.21 -22.09 -24.23
CA CYS A 818 -0.24 -22.04 -22.84
C CYS A 818 -1.77 -22.11 -22.74
N ARG A 819 -2.48 -21.38 -23.60
CA ARG A 819 -3.95 -21.39 -23.62
C ARG A 819 -4.50 -22.75 -24.07
N ALA A 820 -3.93 -23.36 -25.11
CA ALA A 820 -4.37 -24.67 -25.59
C ALA A 820 -4.23 -25.73 -24.50
N TRP A 821 -3.10 -25.76 -23.78
CA TRP A 821 -2.89 -26.68 -22.66
C TRP A 821 -3.84 -26.43 -21.48
N LEU A 822 -4.19 -25.17 -21.20
CA LEU A 822 -5.19 -24.83 -20.18
C LEU A 822 -6.60 -25.26 -20.58
N ASP A 823 -7.00 -24.98 -21.82
CA ASP A 823 -8.29 -25.43 -22.35
C ASP A 823 -8.36 -26.97 -22.38
N TYR A 824 -7.25 -27.66 -22.66
CA TYR A 824 -7.16 -29.12 -22.58
C TYR A 824 -7.38 -29.64 -21.15
N ALA A 825 -6.70 -29.05 -20.16
CA ALA A 825 -6.90 -29.40 -18.75
C ALA A 825 -8.36 -29.17 -18.30
N ASP A 826 -8.97 -28.08 -18.76
CA ASP A 826 -10.38 -27.77 -18.48
C ASP A 826 -11.30 -28.81 -19.12
N ALA A 827 -11.07 -29.23 -20.37
CA ALA A 827 -11.89 -30.24 -21.02
C ALA A 827 -11.97 -31.54 -20.20
N ILE A 828 -10.83 -32.02 -19.68
CA ILE A 828 -10.77 -33.22 -18.83
C ILE A 828 -11.54 -33.00 -17.52
N GLU A 829 -11.37 -31.84 -16.86
CA GLU A 829 -12.08 -31.49 -15.62
C GLU A 829 -13.60 -31.33 -15.83
N PHE A 830 -14.07 -30.96 -17.03
CA PHE A 830 -15.49 -30.89 -17.38
C PHE A 830 -16.08 -32.23 -17.81
N ALA A 831 -15.30 -33.09 -18.45
CA ALA A 831 -15.71 -34.44 -18.86
C ALA A 831 -15.94 -35.36 -17.66
N HIS A 832 -15.15 -35.19 -16.59
CA HIS A 832 -15.16 -36.08 -15.43
C HIS A 832 -15.48 -35.33 -14.13
N GLU A 833 -16.72 -35.48 -13.62
CA GLU A 833 -17.15 -34.86 -12.35
C GLU A 833 -16.26 -35.29 -11.16
N ILE A 834 -15.83 -36.54 -11.17
CA ILE A 834 -14.83 -37.08 -10.24
C ILE A 834 -13.72 -37.66 -11.10
N PRO A 835 -12.66 -36.89 -11.40
CA PRO A 835 -11.53 -37.37 -12.18
C PRO A 835 -10.92 -38.61 -11.51
N ASP A 836 -10.59 -39.63 -12.28
CA ASP A 836 -9.85 -40.78 -11.77
C ASP A 836 -8.34 -40.44 -11.60
N ASP A 837 -7.49 -41.42 -11.33
CA ASP A 837 -6.06 -41.15 -11.17
C ASP A 837 -5.34 -40.92 -12.51
N ASP A 838 -5.87 -41.44 -13.62
CA ASP A 838 -5.34 -41.22 -14.97
C ASP A 838 -5.70 -39.82 -15.46
N ASP A 839 -6.96 -39.40 -15.29
CA ASP A 839 -7.43 -38.04 -15.58
C ASP A 839 -6.60 -36.99 -14.84
N ARG A 840 -6.38 -37.21 -13.52
CA ARG A 840 -5.52 -36.32 -12.73
C ARG A 840 -4.08 -36.29 -13.24
N LEU A 841 -3.58 -37.34 -13.88
CA LEU A 841 -2.24 -37.37 -14.45
C LEU A 841 -2.19 -36.50 -15.71
N ARG A 842 -3.17 -36.69 -16.61
CA ARG A 842 -3.32 -35.92 -17.84
C ARG A 842 -3.49 -34.43 -17.54
N ILE A 843 -4.31 -34.07 -16.54
CA ILE A 843 -4.46 -32.68 -16.06
C ILE A 843 -3.11 -32.12 -15.57
N LEU A 844 -2.35 -32.87 -14.77
CA LEU A 844 -1.05 -32.40 -14.27
C LEU A 844 -0.01 -32.23 -15.39
N GLN A 845 -0.02 -33.11 -16.38
CA GLN A 845 0.83 -32.99 -17.56
C GLN A 845 0.48 -31.73 -18.35
N ALA A 846 -0.81 -31.51 -18.62
CA ALA A 846 -1.30 -30.31 -19.30
C ALA A 846 -0.93 -29.02 -18.57
N LEU A 847 -1.13 -28.98 -17.24
CA LEU A 847 -0.76 -27.83 -16.42
C LEU A 847 0.76 -27.59 -16.37
N ASP A 848 1.58 -28.64 -16.36
CA ASP A 848 3.04 -28.48 -16.41
C ASP A 848 3.50 -27.93 -17.77
N GLN A 849 2.89 -28.38 -18.88
CA GLN A 849 3.14 -27.82 -20.20
C GLN A 849 2.70 -26.36 -20.29
N ALA A 850 1.50 -26.02 -19.79
CA ALA A 850 1.03 -24.64 -19.70
C ALA A 850 2.01 -23.76 -18.91
N ARG A 851 2.54 -24.27 -17.78
CA ARG A 851 3.54 -23.57 -16.96
C ARG A 851 4.82 -23.25 -17.72
N GLN A 852 5.26 -24.13 -18.62
CA GLN A 852 6.47 -23.92 -19.43
C GLN A 852 6.28 -22.81 -20.49
N HIS A 853 5.04 -22.58 -20.93
CA HIS A 853 4.70 -21.64 -22.01
C HIS A 853 3.98 -20.35 -21.56
N VAL A 854 3.77 -20.16 -20.25
CA VAL A 854 3.06 -18.97 -19.70
C VAL A 854 3.79 -17.64 -19.93
N GLY A 855 5.09 -17.69 -20.21
CA GLY A 855 5.92 -16.50 -20.43
C GLY A 855 6.13 -15.68 -19.15
N LYS A 856 5.71 -14.40 -19.17
CA LYS A 856 5.92 -13.42 -18.06
C LYS A 856 4.63 -13.07 -17.30
N ASP A 857 3.55 -13.79 -17.55
CA ASP A 857 2.28 -13.57 -16.88
C ASP A 857 2.30 -14.21 -15.48
N GLU A 858 2.56 -13.39 -14.46
CA GLU A 858 2.62 -13.84 -13.06
C GLU A 858 1.24 -14.29 -12.54
N ASP A 859 0.13 -13.74 -13.06
CA ASP A 859 -1.23 -14.07 -12.62
C ASP A 859 -1.65 -15.43 -13.18
N ALA A 860 -1.41 -15.68 -14.48
CA ALA A 860 -1.66 -16.98 -15.09
C ALA A 860 -0.76 -18.08 -14.47
N LEU A 861 0.50 -17.77 -14.17
CA LEU A 861 1.40 -18.69 -13.48
C LEU A 861 0.88 -19.04 -12.07
N ALA A 862 0.35 -18.06 -11.34
CA ALA A 862 -0.24 -18.30 -10.02
C ALA A 862 -1.44 -19.26 -10.12
N ASP A 863 -2.36 -19.04 -11.07
CA ASP A 863 -3.53 -19.90 -11.26
C ASP A 863 -3.12 -21.34 -11.59
N ILE A 864 -2.18 -21.53 -12.53
CA ILE A 864 -1.64 -22.84 -12.88
C ILE A 864 -1.08 -23.57 -11.66
N LEU A 865 -0.23 -22.91 -10.86
CA LEU A 865 0.38 -23.51 -9.68
C LEU A 865 -0.66 -23.89 -8.62
N LEU A 866 -1.69 -23.05 -8.43
CA LEU A 866 -2.78 -23.35 -7.49
C LEU A 866 -3.62 -24.54 -7.94
N ARG A 867 -3.93 -24.62 -9.25
CA ARG A 867 -4.63 -25.77 -9.84
C ARG A 867 -3.81 -27.05 -9.71
N MET A 868 -2.51 -27.01 -10.03
CA MET A 868 -1.59 -28.14 -9.86
C MET A 868 -1.57 -28.62 -8.40
N ALA A 869 -1.45 -27.68 -7.44
CA ALA A 869 -1.40 -28.03 -6.02
C ALA A 869 -2.68 -28.72 -5.54
N ARG A 870 -3.85 -28.26 -6.00
CA ARG A 870 -5.15 -28.88 -5.71
C ARG A 870 -5.25 -30.31 -6.26
N VAL A 871 -4.85 -30.53 -7.51
CA VAL A 871 -4.89 -31.87 -8.13
C VAL A 871 -3.90 -32.82 -7.45
N LEU A 872 -2.70 -32.34 -7.11
CA LEU A 872 -1.71 -33.10 -6.35
C LEU A 872 -2.19 -33.45 -4.93
N GLU A 873 -2.89 -32.55 -4.26
CA GLU A 873 -3.51 -32.82 -2.95
C GLU A 873 -4.57 -33.93 -3.04
N GLN A 874 -5.42 -33.90 -4.08
CA GLN A 874 -6.42 -34.95 -4.32
C GLN A 874 -5.77 -36.30 -4.62
N ARG A 875 -4.71 -36.34 -5.45
CA ARG A 875 -3.94 -37.56 -5.70
C ARG A 875 -3.28 -38.10 -4.43
N TYR A 876 -2.74 -37.22 -3.59
CA TYR A 876 -2.21 -37.65 -2.29
C TYR A 876 -3.31 -38.29 -1.43
N ALA A 877 -4.51 -37.71 -1.40
CA ALA A 877 -5.62 -38.25 -0.62
C ALA A 877 -6.09 -39.63 -1.12
N SER A 878 -6.00 -39.92 -2.43
CA SER A 878 -6.36 -41.23 -3.00
C SER A 878 -5.25 -42.28 -2.90
N THR A 879 -3.99 -41.88 -3.11
CA THR A 879 -2.86 -42.83 -3.22
C THR A 879 -2.01 -42.96 -1.95
N GLY A 880 -2.02 -41.95 -1.07
CA GLY A 880 -1.10 -41.81 0.05
C GLY A 880 0.36 -41.54 -0.35
N GLY A 881 0.64 -41.29 -1.64
CA GLY A 881 1.99 -41.12 -2.16
C GLY A 881 2.65 -39.81 -1.74
N TRP A 882 3.66 -39.87 -0.85
CA TRP A 882 4.38 -38.70 -0.31
C TRP A 882 4.93 -37.73 -1.36
N ALA A 883 5.33 -38.23 -2.53
CA ALA A 883 5.83 -37.40 -3.63
C ALA A 883 4.79 -36.36 -4.10
N HIS A 884 3.51 -36.72 -4.14
CA HIS A 884 2.44 -35.80 -4.55
C HIS A 884 2.26 -34.67 -3.55
N ARG A 885 2.32 -34.97 -2.24
CA ARG A 885 2.29 -33.95 -1.18
C ARG A 885 3.49 -33.01 -1.25
N ASP A 886 4.70 -33.53 -1.48
CA ASP A 886 5.90 -32.71 -1.61
C ASP A 886 5.79 -31.75 -2.81
N SER A 887 5.29 -32.23 -3.94
CA SER A 887 5.02 -31.39 -5.13
C SER A 887 3.90 -30.36 -4.87
N ALA A 888 2.84 -30.72 -4.15
CA ALA A 888 1.78 -29.77 -3.79
C ALA A 888 2.31 -28.64 -2.89
N ILE A 889 3.13 -28.98 -1.88
CA ILE A 889 3.81 -28.01 -1.01
C ILE A 889 4.71 -27.09 -1.83
N ALA A 890 5.47 -27.63 -2.79
CA ALA A 890 6.31 -26.83 -3.68
C ALA A 890 5.48 -25.84 -4.51
N ALA A 891 4.39 -26.31 -5.14
CA ALA A 891 3.50 -25.48 -5.95
C ALA A 891 2.83 -24.35 -5.13
N TRP A 892 2.29 -24.63 -3.94
CA TRP A 892 1.78 -23.56 -3.06
C TRP A 892 2.87 -22.59 -2.60
N THR A 893 4.09 -23.08 -2.31
CA THR A 893 5.21 -22.23 -1.90
C THR A 893 5.64 -21.27 -3.00
N GLU A 894 5.59 -21.73 -4.26
CA GLU A 894 5.89 -20.93 -5.44
C GLU A 894 4.75 -19.95 -5.80
N ALA A 895 3.48 -20.33 -5.56
CA ALA A 895 2.32 -19.48 -5.82
C ALA A 895 2.16 -18.32 -4.82
N VAL A 896 2.44 -18.54 -3.52
CA VAL A 896 2.27 -17.52 -2.46
C VAL A 896 2.92 -16.16 -2.76
N PRO A 897 4.17 -16.05 -3.28
CA PRO A 897 4.76 -14.76 -3.63
C PRO A 897 4.13 -14.09 -4.86
N LEU A 898 3.43 -14.82 -5.73
CA LEU A 898 2.75 -14.29 -6.92
C LEU A 898 1.39 -13.67 -6.57
N LEU A 899 0.71 -14.19 -5.55
CA LEU A 899 -0.60 -13.69 -5.14
C LEU A 899 -0.52 -12.31 -4.46
N PRO A 900 -1.31 -11.31 -4.88
CA PRO A 900 -1.43 -10.03 -4.17
C PRO A 900 -1.86 -10.22 -2.71
N TRP A 901 -1.41 -9.34 -1.80
CA TRP A 901 -1.77 -9.41 -0.37
C TRP A 901 -3.27 -9.20 -0.09
N ASN A 902 -4.00 -8.63 -1.05
CA ASN A 902 -5.44 -8.39 -1.01
C ASN A 902 -6.24 -9.46 -1.77
N ASP A 903 -5.58 -10.50 -2.28
CA ASP A 903 -6.25 -11.62 -2.94
C ASP A 903 -7.08 -12.42 -1.91
N PRO A 904 -8.40 -12.55 -2.09
CA PRO A 904 -9.27 -13.29 -1.16
C PRO A 904 -8.87 -14.77 -0.99
N GLY A 905 -8.27 -15.38 -2.01
CA GLY A 905 -7.80 -16.76 -2.04
C GLY A 905 -6.46 -16.97 -1.33
N ARG A 906 -5.65 -15.92 -1.12
CA ARG A 906 -4.32 -16.04 -0.48
C ARG A 906 -4.38 -16.64 0.93
N ALA A 907 -5.38 -16.26 1.74
CA ALA A 907 -5.58 -16.83 3.07
C ALA A 907 -5.92 -18.33 3.01
N VAL A 908 -6.63 -18.78 1.96
CA VAL A 908 -6.93 -20.21 1.73
C VAL A 908 -5.64 -20.97 1.39
N VAL A 909 -4.84 -20.44 0.47
CA VAL A 909 -3.55 -21.03 0.07
C VAL A 909 -2.59 -21.18 1.25
N LEU A 910 -2.45 -20.13 2.07
CA LEU A 910 -1.63 -20.16 3.28
C LEU A 910 -2.15 -21.17 4.31
N THR A 911 -3.47 -21.40 4.36
CA THR A 911 -4.09 -22.40 5.24
C THR A 911 -3.75 -23.81 4.77
N SER A 912 -3.90 -24.11 3.47
CA SER A 912 -3.56 -25.41 2.88
C SER A 912 -2.07 -25.70 3.00
N LEU A 913 -1.21 -24.73 2.66
CA LEU A 913 0.24 -24.83 2.82
C LEU A 913 0.62 -25.09 4.28
N GLY A 914 0.02 -24.34 5.21
CA GLY A 914 0.26 -24.49 6.64
C GLY A 914 -0.13 -25.87 7.19
N ARG A 915 -1.28 -26.41 6.78
CA ARG A 915 -1.71 -27.76 7.13
C ARG A 915 -0.74 -28.81 6.62
N GLN A 916 -0.42 -28.77 5.33
CA GLN A 916 0.41 -29.79 4.67
C GLN A 916 1.86 -29.76 5.16
N LEU A 917 2.41 -28.57 5.48
CA LEU A 917 3.71 -28.43 6.14
C LEU A 917 3.70 -28.95 7.58
N THR A 918 2.59 -28.80 8.31
CA THR A 918 2.46 -29.37 9.67
C THR A 918 2.53 -30.89 9.61
N GLU A 919 1.75 -31.49 8.71
CA GLU A 919 1.70 -32.95 8.54
C GLU A 919 3.07 -33.49 8.09
N ARG A 920 3.64 -32.95 7.00
CA ARG A 920 4.98 -33.36 6.54
C ARG A 920 6.06 -33.17 7.62
N GLY A 921 5.96 -32.10 8.40
CA GLY A 921 6.88 -31.83 9.49
C GLY A 921 6.83 -32.89 10.59
N VAL A 922 5.64 -33.41 10.91
CA VAL A 922 5.47 -34.52 11.86
C VAL A 922 6.00 -35.83 11.27
N ASP A 923 5.67 -36.12 10.03
CA ASP A 923 6.01 -37.41 9.40
C ASP A 923 7.51 -37.55 9.10
N LYS A 924 8.17 -36.45 8.73
CA LYS A 924 9.61 -36.40 8.41
C LYS A 924 10.47 -35.85 9.56
N ASP A 925 9.88 -35.59 10.73
CA ASP A 925 10.54 -34.95 11.88
C ASP A 925 11.29 -33.65 11.51
N SER A 926 10.67 -32.83 10.64
CA SER A 926 11.26 -31.63 10.06
C SER A 926 10.81 -30.38 10.83
N SER A 927 11.64 -29.96 11.80
CA SER A 927 11.40 -28.70 12.54
C SER A 927 11.28 -27.49 11.61
N ALA A 928 12.03 -27.46 10.50
CA ALA A 928 11.96 -26.36 9.53
C ALA A 928 10.57 -26.23 8.88
N ASP A 929 9.93 -27.35 8.55
CA ASP A 929 8.58 -27.36 7.99
C ASP A 929 7.54 -26.92 9.02
N ILE A 930 7.66 -27.37 10.27
CA ILE A 930 6.78 -26.93 11.36
C ILE A 930 6.90 -25.41 11.60
N HIS A 931 8.12 -24.86 11.53
CA HIS A 931 8.33 -23.41 11.60
C HIS A 931 7.71 -22.66 10.43
N ALA A 932 7.79 -23.22 9.22
CA ALA A 932 7.15 -22.66 8.03
C ALA A 932 5.62 -22.72 8.12
N ALA A 933 5.07 -23.82 8.64
CA ALA A 933 3.64 -23.98 8.89
C ALA A 933 3.08 -22.90 9.83
N VAL A 934 3.75 -22.67 10.96
CA VAL A 934 3.34 -21.61 11.92
C VAL A 934 3.38 -20.23 11.26
N ARG A 935 4.37 -19.93 10.41
CA ARG A 935 4.42 -18.65 9.66
C ARG A 935 3.25 -18.54 8.68
N ALA A 936 2.99 -19.58 7.90
CA ALA A 936 1.90 -19.60 6.93
C ALA A 936 0.53 -19.42 7.61
N LEU A 937 0.25 -20.17 8.68
CA LEU A 937 -1.02 -20.11 9.40
C LEU A 937 -1.23 -18.78 10.14
N ARG A 938 -0.15 -18.16 10.66
CA ARG A 938 -0.23 -16.79 11.20
C ARG A 938 -0.58 -15.78 10.11
N GLY A 939 0.08 -15.85 8.95
CA GLY A 939 -0.22 -15.00 7.80
C GLY A 939 -1.68 -15.15 7.36
N ALA A 940 -2.17 -16.39 7.25
CA ALA A 940 -3.57 -16.67 6.93
C ALA A 940 -4.53 -15.95 7.89
N ILE A 941 -4.29 -16.05 9.21
CA ILE A 941 -5.14 -15.41 10.22
C ILE A 941 -5.06 -13.88 10.18
N GLU A 942 -3.87 -13.30 9.94
CA GLU A 942 -3.69 -11.85 9.83
C GLU A 942 -4.43 -11.25 8.62
N GLU A 943 -4.52 -12.02 7.53
CA GLU A 943 -5.24 -11.65 6.30
C GLU A 943 -6.75 -11.94 6.38
N THR A 944 -7.21 -12.70 7.39
CA THR A 944 -8.62 -13.08 7.56
C THR A 944 -9.41 -12.04 8.35
N ALA A 945 -10.58 -11.64 7.82
CA ALA A 945 -11.50 -10.77 8.56
C ALA A 945 -12.05 -11.46 9.82
N ALA A 946 -12.29 -10.70 10.90
CA ALA A 946 -12.75 -11.27 12.18
C ALA A 946 -14.12 -12.00 12.12
N ALA A 947 -14.93 -11.72 11.10
CA ALA A 947 -16.24 -12.33 10.88
C ALA A 947 -16.24 -13.50 9.88
N ASP A 948 -15.07 -13.86 9.33
CA ASP A 948 -14.95 -14.97 8.36
C ASP A 948 -15.27 -16.33 9.04
N PRO A 949 -16.17 -17.16 8.47
CA PRO A 949 -16.52 -18.47 9.02
C PRO A 949 -15.36 -19.46 9.09
N GLU A 950 -14.29 -19.31 8.28
CA GLU A 950 -13.11 -20.19 8.29
C GLU A 950 -12.08 -19.80 9.37
N LEU A 951 -12.22 -18.63 9.99
CA LEU A 951 -11.28 -18.15 11.02
C LEU A 951 -11.11 -19.12 12.21
N PRO A 952 -12.17 -19.76 12.76
CA PRO A 952 -12.02 -20.78 13.79
C PRO A 952 -11.17 -21.96 13.32
N ARG A 953 -11.33 -22.41 12.07
CA ARG A 953 -10.58 -23.52 11.49
C ARG A 953 -9.09 -23.19 11.36
N ARG A 954 -8.78 -22.02 10.79
CA ARG A 954 -7.41 -21.49 10.67
C ARG A 954 -6.71 -21.40 12.04
N ARG A 955 -7.42 -20.95 13.08
CA ARG A 955 -6.91 -20.91 14.47
C ARG A 955 -6.67 -22.30 15.07
N ALA A 956 -7.53 -23.27 14.76
CA ALA A 956 -7.34 -24.64 15.23
C ALA A 956 -6.07 -25.27 14.63
N LEU A 957 -5.88 -25.10 13.32
CA LEU A 957 -4.66 -25.54 12.62
C LEU A 957 -3.41 -24.85 13.19
N LEU A 958 -3.46 -23.54 13.46
CA LEU A 958 -2.34 -22.84 14.11
C LEU A 958 -2.05 -23.40 15.51
N GLY A 959 -3.10 -23.70 16.28
CA GLY A 959 -2.98 -24.31 17.59
C GLY A 959 -2.32 -25.70 17.56
N HIS A 960 -2.67 -26.51 16.56
CA HIS A 960 -2.00 -27.80 16.30
C HIS A 960 -0.54 -27.59 15.92
N ALA A 961 -0.24 -26.71 14.97
CA ALA A 961 1.14 -26.43 14.55
C ALA A 961 2.03 -25.94 15.71
N TYR A 962 1.51 -25.18 16.67
CA TYR A 962 2.25 -24.83 17.89
C TYR A 962 2.54 -26.01 18.81
N ILE A 963 1.62 -26.97 18.94
CA ILE A 963 1.87 -28.19 19.73
C ILE A 963 2.98 -29.01 19.09
N GLU A 964 2.98 -29.14 17.75
CA GLU A 964 4.06 -29.85 17.06
C GLU A 964 5.39 -29.08 17.14
N ARG A 965 5.37 -27.75 17.05
CA ARG A 965 6.59 -26.95 17.26
C ARG A 965 7.14 -27.09 18.68
N PHE A 966 6.26 -27.15 19.68
CA PHE A 966 6.68 -27.47 21.05
C PHE A 966 7.33 -28.85 21.15
N ARG A 967 6.83 -29.87 20.44
CA ARG A 967 7.47 -31.19 20.44
C ARG A 967 8.87 -31.16 19.83
N ALA A 968 9.09 -30.35 18.79
CA ALA A 968 10.38 -30.19 18.15
C ALA A 968 11.38 -29.33 18.97
N ASP A 969 10.92 -28.20 19.52
CA ASP A 969 11.80 -27.17 20.09
C ASP A 969 11.70 -27.01 21.62
N GLU A 970 10.78 -27.74 22.27
CA GLU A 970 10.47 -27.70 23.70
C GLU A 970 10.10 -26.31 24.28
N THR A 971 9.67 -25.37 23.45
CA THR A 971 9.34 -24.00 23.87
C THR A 971 7.97 -23.89 24.51
N VAL A 972 7.91 -23.74 25.84
CA VAL A 972 6.65 -23.70 26.62
C VAL A 972 5.69 -22.58 26.18
N ALA A 973 6.19 -21.47 25.63
CA ALA A 973 5.35 -20.38 25.10
C ALA A 973 4.40 -20.86 24.00
N ASP A 974 4.80 -21.83 23.19
CA ASP A 974 3.98 -22.38 22.11
C ASP A 974 2.75 -23.11 22.64
N LEU A 975 2.86 -23.79 23.79
CA LEU A 975 1.71 -24.42 24.41
C LEU A 975 0.70 -23.41 24.98
N HIS A 976 1.16 -22.24 25.42
CA HIS A 976 0.27 -21.15 25.84
C HIS A 976 -0.45 -20.52 24.64
N GLU A 977 0.26 -20.29 23.54
CA GLU A 977 -0.33 -19.81 22.29
C GLU A 977 -1.32 -20.83 21.70
N ALA A 978 -1.00 -22.13 21.78
CA ALA A 978 -1.88 -23.22 21.39
C ALA A 978 -3.17 -23.23 22.23
N ASP A 979 -3.07 -23.20 23.57
CA ASP A 979 -4.24 -23.18 24.47
C ASP A 979 -5.15 -21.97 24.18
N TRP A 980 -4.55 -20.81 23.91
CA TRP A 980 -5.30 -19.60 23.55
C TRP A 980 -6.02 -19.74 22.21
N ALA A 981 -5.30 -20.15 21.15
CA ALA A 981 -5.83 -20.26 19.80
C ALA A 981 -6.96 -21.31 19.73
N LEU A 982 -6.73 -22.48 20.31
CA LEU A 982 -7.70 -23.58 20.37
C LEU A 982 -8.89 -23.24 21.26
N GLY A 983 -8.65 -22.51 22.36
CA GLY A 983 -9.72 -21.98 23.20
C GLY A 983 -10.61 -20.98 22.46
N ALA A 984 -10.04 -20.14 21.59
CA ALA A 984 -10.81 -19.23 20.74
C ALA A 984 -11.63 -20.00 19.69
N THR A 985 -11.05 -21.02 19.04
CA THR A 985 -11.78 -21.89 18.10
C THR A 985 -12.94 -22.59 18.78
N ALA A 986 -12.70 -23.23 19.93
CA ALA A 986 -13.72 -24.00 20.63
C ALA A 986 -14.93 -23.17 21.11
N ARG A 987 -14.79 -21.84 21.23
CA ARG A 987 -15.90 -20.91 21.53
C ARG A 987 -16.64 -20.42 20.29
N ALA A 988 -15.98 -20.41 19.13
CA ALA A 988 -16.46 -19.80 17.90
C ALA A 988 -16.87 -20.84 16.83
N ALA A 989 -16.52 -22.11 16.99
CA ALA A 989 -16.87 -23.18 16.07
C ALA A 989 -18.39 -23.40 16.05
N GLY A 990 -19.00 -23.30 14.86
CA GLY A 990 -20.40 -23.69 14.63
C GLY A 990 -20.57 -25.18 14.31
N ASP A 991 -19.49 -25.84 13.88
CA ASP A 991 -19.44 -27.27 13.55
C ASP A 991 -18.98 -28.12 14.75
N PRO A 992 -19.74 -29.16 15.14
CA PRO A 992 -19.36 -30.07 16.23
C PRO A 992 -18.02 -30.79 16.02
N GLU A 993 -17.64 -31.12 14.78
CA GLU A 993 -16.35 -31.80 14.51
C GLU A 993 -15.17 -30.88 14.78
N LEU A 994 -15.22 -29.64 14.27
CA LEU A 994 -14.21 -28.63 14.55
C LEU A 994 -14.14 -28.28 16.05
N ALA A 995 -15.28 -28.26 16.75
CA ALA A 995 -15.32 -28.06 18.19
C ALA A 995 -14.64 -29.23 18.94
N ALA A 996 -14.88 -30.47 18.51
CA ALA A 996 -14.24 -31.66 19.08
C ALA A 996 -12.72 -31.62 18.89
N TYR A 997 -12.28 -31.31 17.65
CA TYR A 997 -10.87 -31.13 17.30
C TYR A 997 -10.22 -30.07 18.19
N ALA A 998 -10.84 -28.88 18.30
CA ALA A 998 -10.29 -27.79 19.10
C ALA A 998 -10.18 -28.13 20.59
N TRP A 999 -11.22 -28.73 21.18
CA TRP A 999 -11.19 -29.16 22.58
C TRP A 999 -10.14 -30.24 22.82
N TRP A 1000 -9.95 -31.15 21.87
CA TRP A 1000 -8.95 -32.21 21.97
C TRP A 1000 -7.52 -31.67 21.98
N TYR A 1001 -7.16 -30.87 20.98
CA TYR A 1001 -5.80 -30.29 20.90
C TYR A 1001 -5.56 -29.36 22.09
N ARG A 1002 -6.59 -28.67 22.59
CA ARG A 1002 -6.48 -27.80 23.77
C ARG A 1002 -6.22 -28.61 25.04
N ALA A 1003 -6.86 -29.77 25.16
CA ALA A 1003 -6.63 -30.70 26.24
C ALA A 1003 -5.19 -31.24 26.22
N LEU A 1004 -4.69 -31.59 25.02
CA LEU A 1004 -3.31 -32.00 24.81
C LEU A 1004 -2.32 -30.90 25.20
N ALA A 1005 -2.53 -29.65 24.76
CA ALA A 1005 -1.71 -28.51 25.17
C ALA A 1005 -1.69 -28.33 26.70
N SER A 1006 -2.86 -28.44 27.34
CA SER A 1006 -2.98 -28.34 28.81
C SER A 1006 -2.27 -29.48 29.54
N ALA A 1007 -2.33 -30.71 29.01
CA ALA A 1007 -1.63 -31.86 29.56
C ALA A 1007 -0.10 -31.70 29.45
N LEU A 1008 0.40 -31.27 28.28
CA LEU A 1008 1.82 -30.99 28.05
C LEU A 1008 2.33 -29.85 28.94
N LEU A 1009 1.53 -28.77 29.11
CA LEU A 1009 1.84 -27.69 30.06
C LEU A 1009 1.96 -28.23 31.47
N ALA A 1010 1.03 -29.10 31.89
CA ALA A 1010 1.06 -29.66 33.23
C ALA A 1010 2.26 -30.59 33.46
N GLN A 1011 2.67 -31.34 32.44
CA GLN A 1011 3.89 -32.15 32.50
C GLN A 1011 5.13 -31.28 32.67
N ARG A 1012 5.28 -30.21 31.87
CA ARG A 1012 6.47 -29.33 31.91
C ARG A 1012 6.53 -28.40 33.12
N THR A 1013 5.38 -27.92 33.60
CA THR A 1013 5.31 -26.95 34.72
C THR A 1013 5.01 -27.59 36.07
N ALA A 1014 4.76 -28.90 36.10
CA ALA A 1014 4.20 -29.63 37.24
C ALA A 1014 2.90 -29.00 37.82
N SER A 1015 2.17 -28.22 37.01
CA SER A 1015 0.98 -27.48 37.44
C SER A 1015 -0.25 -28.40 37.55
N HIS A 1016 -0.70 -28.62 38.79
CA HIS A 1016 -1.91 -29.41 39.08
C HIS A 1016 -3.19 -28.81 38.48
N PRO A 1017 -3.43 -27.47 38.51
CA PRO A 1017 -4.56 -26.87 37.83
C PRO A 1017 -4.61 -27.18 36.33
N LYS A 1018 -3.45 -27.30 35.67
CA LYS A 1018 -3.39 -27.61 34.23
C LYS A 1018 -3.78 -29.05 33.90
N LEU A 1019 -3.54 -30.01 34.79
CA LEU A 1019 -4.10 -31.37 34.66
C LEU A 1019 -5.62 -31.37 34.77
N GLN A 1020 -6.18 -30.51 35.63
CA GLN A 1020 -7.63 -30.36 35.78
C GLN A 1020 -8.24 -29.71 34.52
N ASP A 1021 -7.63 -28.65 33.99
CA ASP A 1021 -8.00 -28.04 32.72
C ASP A 1021 -7.98 -29.09 31.59
N ALA A 1022 -6.91 -29.89 31.49
CA ALA A 1022 -6.78 -30.95 30.48
C ALA A 1022 -7.91 -31.98 30.56
N ALA A 1023 -8.20 -32.49 31.76
CA ALA A 1023 -9.29 -33.44 31.99
C ALA A 1023 -10.67 -32.85 31.65
N ALA A 1024 -10.89 -31.56 31.93
CA ALA A 1024 -12.13 -30.87 31.57
C ALA A 1024 -12.25 -30.68 30.05
N HIS A 1025 -11.18 -30.30 29.37
CA HIS A 1025 -11.13 -30.13 27.92
C HIS A 1025 -11.36 -31.46 27.19
N TYR A 1026 -10.73 -32.56 27.63
CA TYR A 1026 -10.97 -33.88 27.03
C TYR A 1026 -12.42 -34.35 27.17
N ARG A 1027 -13.08 -34.10 28.31
CA ARG A 1027 -14.51 -34.39 28.46
C ARG A 1027 -15.38 -33.58 27.50
N ARG A 1028 -15.05 -32.31 27.29
CA ARG A 1028 -15.77 -31.45 26.33
C ARG A 1028 -15.57 -31.89 24.88
N ALA A 1029 -14.41 -32.46 24.55
CA ALA A 1029 -14.16 -33.09 23.26
C ALA A 1029 -15.00 -34.37 23.12
N ALA A 1030 -14.99 -35.25 24.14
CA ALA A 1030 -15.74 -36.51 24.14
C ALA A 1030 -17.27 -36.33 24.16
N ALA A 1031 -17.76 -35.18 24.64
CA ALA A 1031 -19.17 -34.84 24.62
C ALA A 1031 -19.67 -34.36 23.25
N GLN A 1032 -18.78 -34.14 22.28
CA GLN A 1032 -19.19 -33.83 20.90
C GLN A 1032 -19.66 -35.10 20.18
N PRO A 1033 -20.63 -35.00 19.26
CA PRO A 1033 -21.04 -36.12 18.41
C PRO A 1033 -19.85 -36.73 17.67
N GLY A 1034 -19.71 -38.06 17.66
CA GLY A 1034 -18.65 -38.78 16.91
C GLY A 1034 -17.32 -39.00 17.64
N ALA A 1035 -17.15 -38.56 18.89
CA ALA A 1035 -15.88 -38.54 19.61
C ALA A 1035 -15.44 -39.85 20.33
N GLY A 1036 -15.80 -41.03 19.79
CA GLY A 1036 -15.62 -42.33 20.47
C GLY A 1036 -14.17 -42.65 20.89
N GLU A 1037 -13.19 -42.46 19.99
CA GLU A 1037 -11.76 -42.72 20.27
C GLU A 1037 -11.12 -41.72 21.26
N LEU A 1038 -11.74 -40.54 21.44
CA LEU A 1038 -11.19 -39.48 22.31
C LEU A 1038 -11.39 -39.78 23.81
N LEU A 1039 -12.26 -40.73 24.13
CA LEU A 1039 -12.63 -41.10 25.49
C LEU A 1039 -11.53 -41.85 26.24
N GLU A 1040 -10.71 -42.65 25.55
CA GLU A 1040 -9.56 -43.35 26.16
C GLU A 1040 -8.48 -42.36 26.63
N ARG A 1041 -8.20 -41.32 25.84
CA ARG A 1041 -7.24 -40.28 26.23
C ARG A 1041 -7.78 -39.38 27.36
N ALA A 1042 -9.09 -39.13 27.36
CA ALA A 1042 -9.78 -38.41 28.44
C ALA A 1042 -9.67 -39.13 29.79
N THR A 1043 -9.85 -40.45 29.77
CA THR A 1043 -9.81 -41.30 30.97
C THR A 1043 -8.38 -41.48 31.47
N ALA A 1044 -7.38 -41.62 30.60
CA ALA A 1044 -5.97 -41.61 30.97
C ALA A 1044 -5.55 -40.31 31.66
N ALA A 1045 -5.96 -39.14 31.14
CA ALA A 1045 -5.63 -37.85 31.75
C ALA A 1045 -6.28 -37.64 33.13
N GLN A 1046 -7.54 -38.08 33.29
CA GLN A 1046 -8.21 -38.05 34.60
C GLN A 1046 -7.58 -39.01 35.60
N TRP A 1047 -7.17 -40.21 35.15
CA TRP A 1047 -6.47 -41.17 35.99
C TRP A 1047 -5.15 -40.60 36.53
N MET A 1048 -4.32 -39.98 35.67
CA MET A 1048 -3.09 -39.31 36.10
C MET A 1048 -3.34 -38.17 37.11
N ARG A 1049 -4.45 -37.43 36.97
CA ARG A 1049 -4.85 -36.41 37.94
C ARG A 1049 -5.25 -37.03 39.28
N ALA A 1050 -6.01 -38.12 39.28
CA ALA A 1050 -6.42 -38.83 40.49
C ALA A 1050 -5.21 -39.32 41.31
N THR A 1051 -4.20 -39.92 40.64
CA THR A 1051 -2.94 -40.34 41.29
C THR A 1051 -2.16 -39.18 41.93
N ARG A 1052 -2.22 -37.97 41.34
CA ARG A 1052 -1.59 -36.79 41.95
C ARG A 1052 -2.41 -36.20 43.09
N LEU A 1053 -3.74 -36.22 42.97
CA LEU A 1053 -4.65 -35.74 44.03
C LEU A 1053 -4.51 -36.55 45.31
N GLU A 1054 -4.17 -37.83 45.22
CA GLU A 1054 -3.85 -38.63 46.40
C GLU A 1054 -2.72 -37.99 47.23
N ARG A 1055 -1.66 -37.53 46.56
CA ARG A 1055 -0.49 -36.91 47.21
C ARG A 1055 -0.74 -35.48 47.68
N THR A 1056 -1.66 -34.75 47.03
CA THR A 1056 -1.84 -33.30 47.29
C THR A 1056 -3.09 -32.96 48.10
N ALA A 1057 -4.17 -33.74 47.95
CA ALA A 1057 -5.50 -33.47 48.51
C ALA A 1057 -6.05 -34.65 49.34
N GLY A 1058 -5.28 -35.73 49.47
CA GLY A 1058 -5.61 -36.91 50.26
C GLY A 1058 -6.35 -38.01 49.47
N PRO A 1059 -6.39 -39.23 50.03
CA PRO A 1059 -6.90 -40.44 49.36
C PRO A 1059 -8.39 -40.38 49.06
N GLY A 1060 -9.20 -39.72 49.89
CA GLY A 1060 -10.65 -39.57 49.65
C GLY A 1060 -10.99 -38.84 48.35
N ARG A 1061 -10.24 -37.77 48.01
CA ARG A 1061 -10.41 -37.04 46.75
C ARG A 1061 -9.89 -37.82 45.54
N ALA A 1062 -8.82 -38.61 45.72
CA ALA A 1062 -8.34 -39.52 44.68
C ALA A 1062 -9.37 -40.62 44.37
N LEU A 1063 -9.99 -41.18 45.40
CA LEU A 1063 -11.00 -42.23 45.29
C LEU A 1063 -12.24 -41.77 44.51
N GLU A 1064 -12.78 -40.58 44.80
CA GLU A 1064 -13.89 -39.98 44.05
C GLU A 1064 -13.58 -39.89 42.54
N GLU A 1065 -12.36 -39.49 42.21
CA GLU A 1065 -11.92 -39.29 40.82
C GLU A 1065 -11.63 -40.62 40.11
N HIS A 1066 -11.06 -41.62 40.80
CA HIS A 1066 -10.91 -42.97 40.24
C HIS A 1066 -12.27 -43.62 39.94
N ARG A 1067 -13.28 -43.43 40.79
CA ARG A 1067 -14.66 -43.89 40.54
C ARG A 1067 -15.29 -43.18 39.34
N ALA A 1068 -15.05 -41.87 39.19
CA ALA A 1068 -15.50 -41.12 38.02
C ALA A 1068 -14.87 -41.65 36.70
N VAL A 1069 -13.57 -41.94 36.71
CA VAL A 1069 -12.87 -42.56 35.56
C VAL A 1069 -13.46 -43.91 35.20
N LEU A 1070 -13.72 -44.77 36.20
CA LEU A 1070 -14.31 -46.09 35.98
C LEU A 1070 -15.74 -46.01 35.41
N SER A 1071 -16.53 -45.03 35.87
CA SER A 1071 -17.90 -44.81 35.34
C SER A 1071 -17.89 -44.40 33.87
N LEU A 1072 -16.94 -43.54 33.46
CA LEU A 1072 -16.77 -43.10 32.08
C LEU A 1072 -16.31 -44.24 31.17
N LEU A 1073 -15.35 -45.06 31.62
CA LEU A 1073 -14.92 -46.27 30.92
C LEU A 1073 -16.06 -47.30 30.79
N SER A 1074 -16.99 -47.32 31.75
CA SER A 1074 -18.12 -48.25 31.73
C SER A 1074 -19.22 -47.80 30.77
N ALA A 1075 -19.54 -46.50 30.76
CA ALA A 1075 -20.46 -45.89 29.80
C ALA A 1075 -19.95 -46.00 28.35
N ALA A 1076 -18.62 -46.06 28.16
CA ALA A 1076 -17.96 -46.25 26.86
C ALA A 1076 -17.97 -47.69 26.33
N GLY A 1077 -18.43 -48.67 27.11
CA GLY A 1077 -18.24 -50.09 26.78
C GLY A 1077 -16.80 -50.63 27.00
N ALA A 1078 -15.86 -49.79 27.46
CA ALA A 1078 -14.45 -50.12 27.69
C ALA A 1078 -14.17 -50.78 29.07
N SER A 1079 -15.19 -51.40 29.68
CA SER A 1079 -15.14 -51.97 31.03
C SER A 1079 -14.12 -53.11 31.22
N ARG A 1080 -13.67 -53.73 30.12
CA ARG A 1080 -12.72 -54.86 30.11
C ARG A 1080 -11.28 -54.46 29.73
N THR A 1081 -11.01 -53.16 29.57
CA THR A 1081 -9.66 -52.67 29.23
C THR A 1081 -8.70 -52.81 30.41
N GLN A 1082 -7.39 -52.96 30.12
CA GLN A 1082 -6.33 -53.00 31.13
C GLN A 1082 -6.38 -51.76 32.04
N THR A 1083 -6.69 -50.60 31.48
CA THR A 1083 -6.88 -49.32 32.21
C THR A 1083 -8.02 -49.41 33.22
N ALA A 1084 -9.17 -49.99 32.86
CA ALA A 1084 -10.28 -50.18 33.79
C ALA A 1084 -9.91 -51.13 34.95
N SER A 1085 -9.10 -52.16 34.69
CA SER A 1085 -8.60 -53.07 35.73
C SER A 1085 -7.64 -52.38 36.70
N LEU A 1086 -6.71 -51.56 36.20
CA LEU A 1086 -5.77 -50.80 37.03
C LEU A 1086 -6.48 -49.75 37.90
N VAL A 1087 -7.52 -49.09 37.35
CA VAL A 1087 -8.33 -48.14 38.10
C VAL A 1087 -9.12 -48.83 39.22
N ARG A 1088 -9.68 -50.03 38.99
CA ARG A 1088 -10.33 -50.82 40.04
C ARG A 1088 -9.35 -51.20 41.16
N GLN A 1089 -8.14 -51.63 40.80
CA GLN A 1089 -7.11 -51.99 41.78
C GLN A 1089 -6.70 -50.80 42.65
N GLU A 1090 -6.61 -49.60 42.10
CA GLU A 1090 -6.33 -48.38 42.88
C GLU A 1090 -7.53 -47.93 43.74
N ILE A 1091 -8.77 -48.13 43.29
CA ILE A 1091 -9.97 -47.92 44.12
C ILE A 1091 -9.92 -48.86 45.33
N ASP A 1092 -9.69 -50.15 45.12
CA ASP A 1092 -9.60 -51.15 46.19
C ASP A 1092 -8.47 -50.80 47.18
N ARG A 1093 -7.31 -50.34 46.68
CA ARG A 1093 -6.18 -49.91 47.51
C ARG A 1093 -6.53 -48.74 48.42
N LEU A 1094 -7.19 -47.72 47.87
CA LEU A 1094 -7.57 -46.50 48.57
C LEU A 1094 -8.74 -46.71 49.55
N GLU A 1095 -9.57 -47.73 49.32
CA GLU A 1095 -10.64 -48.12 50.25
C GLU A 1095 -10.12 -48.90 51.46
N VAL A 1096 -9.03 -49.67 51.31
CA VAL A 1096 -8.42 -50.47 52.40
C VAL A 1096 -7.47 -49.64 53.28
N ARG A 1097 -6.93 -48.52 52.79
CA ARG A 1097 -6.10 -47.57 53.55
C ARG A 1097 -6.56 -46.12 53.32
N PRO A 1098 -7.57 -45.65 54.07
CA PRO A 1098 -8.13 -44.30 53.93
C PRO A 1098 -7.22 -43.18 54.46
#